data_AF-A0A4R8QAG9-F1
#
_entry.id   AF-A0A4R8QAG9-F1
#
_cell.length_a   1.000
_cell.length_b   1.000
_cell.length_c   1.000
_cell.angle_alpha   90.00
_cell.angle_beta   90.00
_cell.angle_gamma   90.00
#
_symmetry.space_group_name_H-M   'P 1'
#
loop_
_entity.id
_entity.type
_entity.pdbx_description
1 polymer ?
#
loop_
_entity_poly.entity_id
_entity_poly.type
_entity_poly.pdbx_seq_one_letter_code
_entity_poly.pdbx_strand_id
1 'polypeptide(L)'
;MHQRPRGHHPVDENYLDIPQHHRGYHSDDEARKDRRASRLVKSYGNDSRPSSSAVPLPPKPLTRTPSDHGPDRPSPSYAHQIPSPPRQLGRGQRRFSAQEARPVRHTSHSPRRRDALVPNEKDGSNFVVASRRPPDHHSHQTRPDAHPPVPEVKVSAPTRQIQQDHYAVVPDSKTKSLALSQPSTVTSSSGTLGHNSYEYTPLNDFQLRLLEISPQRMSTLKCKLITESVLSPPEYVAVSYAWGDEGDTQELELGGIVVPVAVSLHGALKALRQRNKPVTVWIDGLCVNQQNRDEKAEQIALMAMIYGKAQSVAIWLGPDADRSSSTVSLLKKLSREAKSPHRIRELLKTNERDVSAIVSLFERDYWKRLWVVQEVYVARKATVYCGSTKLPWDIYESASDVLQTHKRDLDLYFPSNSQGRDYSRASKNQYSYAQILAYQGPASFPNHRALDLCQQDLLLEVMRVGRRKFASDAKDKVFGILGLLTPDIRSELRVDYGASVKQVYTNVVDVILHTTSRLDFICESIHFPLHTNTHGLPSWVPDWSHAPDCAALGAMNIGTKFSASGTREADFDFESDDKRRNKIKIRGVRIDTVEARGTAVGTLCTLADYLMAFIHWRALLFGSMSPGADSSSFQDVFCRTLSLGKVPRQWDNARDWVRVCYHVFASLIRERLPHLAIDRELESYSRATVDIPPAERRAFLQDNFGSRMMGRCFYVTKGKRMGLGSGFMTAGDVIVVPFGCSTPIILRPEGCRQEYRYVGDAYLHGYMYGKAIDQLDANERSAESFLLH
;
A
#
# COMPACT_ATOMS: atom_id res chain seq x y z
N MET A 1 66.14 -17.87 36.36
CA MET A 1 66.72 -16.51 36.25
C MET A 1 65.55 -15.55 36.05
N HIS A 2 65.21 -14.69 37.02
CA HIS A 2 65.78 -13.35 37.28
C HIS A 2 65.15 -12.27 36.36
N GLN A 3 64.53 -11.18 36.84
CA GLN A 3 64.27 -10.69 38.23
C GLN A 3 62.91 -9.92 38.30
N ARG A 4 62.44 -9.55 39.51
CA ARG A 4 61.31 -8.61 39.77
C ARG A 4 61.85 -7.23 40.24
N PRO A 5 61.03 -6.16 40.39
CA PRO A 5 60.06 -5.96 41.50
C PRO A 5 58.62 -5.69 40.99
N ARG A 6 57.46 -5.80 41.70
CA ARG A 6 57.00 -5.90 43.12
C ARG A 6 56.32 -4.62 43.68
N GLY A 7 55.08 -4.78 44.17
CA GLY A 7 54.29 -3.82 44.96
C GLY A 7 52.99 -3.38 44.25
N HIS A 8 51.78 -3.42 44.83
CA HIS A 8 51.31 -3.98 46.12
C HIS A 8 49.84 -4.48 45.98
N HIS A 9 49.43 -5.40 46.86
CA HIS A 9 48.03 -5.80 47.16
C HIS A 9 47.80 -5.64 48.68
N PRO A 10 46.53 -5.54 49.15
CA PRO A 10 45.93 -6.71 49.84
C PRO A 10 44.38 -6.85 49.77
N VAL A 11 43.88 -8.07 50.03
CA VAL A 11 42.66 -8.42 50.84
C VAL A 11 41.25 -8.06 50.29
N ASP A 12 40.22 -8.94 50.30
CA ASP A 12 40.15 -10.41 50.52
C ASP A 12 38.82 -11.04 50.01
N GLU A 13 38.85 -12.39 49.86
CA GLU A 13 37.82 -13.44 50.04
C GLU A 13 36.35 -13.28 49.55
N ASN A 14 35.63 -14.32 49.07
CA ASN A 14 35.94 -15.76 48.85
C ASN A 14 35.19 -16.25 47.55
N TYR A 15 34.64 -17.45 47.28
CA TYR A 15 34.33 -18.72 47.98
C TYR A 15 34.41 -19.92 46.98
N LEU A 16 34.22 -21.16 47.45
CA LEU A 16 34.20 -22.43 46.68
C LEU A 16 32.84 -22.68 45.95
N ASP A 17 32.60 -23.71 45.09
CA ASP A 17 33.20 -25.05 45.00
C ASP A 17 33.05 -25.77 43.62
N ILE A 18 33.57 -27.01 43.51
CA ILE A 18 33.84 -27.84 42.31
C ILE A 18 33.01 -29.17 42.41
N PRO A 19 32.38 -29.75 41.33
CA PRO A 19 33.14 -30.59 40.39
C PRO A 19 32.65 -30.74 38.93
N GLN A 20 33.58 -31.25 38.10
CA GLN A 20 33.36 -31.77 36.74
C GLN A 20 32.97 -33.26 36.76
N HIS A 21 32.55 -33.80 35.60
CA HIS A 21 32.79 -35.20 35.28
C HIS A 21 33.23 -35.39 33.81
N HIS A 22 34.35 -36.10 33.62
CA HIS A 22 34.96 -36.41 32.32
C HIS A 22 34.75 -37.89 31.94
N ARG A 23 34.55 -38.16 30.63
CA ARG A 23 35.01 -39.32 29.79
C ARG A 23 34.13 -39.44 28.53
N GLY A 24 34.61 -39.90 27.37
CA GLY A 24 36.01 -40.10 26.96
C GLY A 24 36.21 -41.03 25.75
N TYR A 25 36.55 -40.43 24.59
CA TYR A 25 37.40 -40.95 23.50
C TYR A 25 37.10 -42.24 22.68
N HIS A 26 37.65 -42.22 21.46
CA HIS A 26 37.93 -43.32 20.50
C HIS A 26 36.77 -44.01 19.74
N SER A 27 36.97 -44.55 18.51
CA SER A 27 37.66 -44.04 17.28
C SER A 27 37.33 -44.98 16.08
N ASP A 28 37.95 -44.72 14.92
CA ASP A 28 38.12 -45.60 13.74
C ASP A 28 36.88 -45.84 12.83
N ASP A 29 36.98 -46.45 11.63
CA ASP A 29 37.59 -46.00 10.36
C ASP A 29 36.97 -46.83 9.18
N GLU A 30 37.46 -46.71 7.93
CA GLU A 30 37.26 -47.59 6.75
C GLU A 30 35.87 -47.70 6.06
N ALA A 31 35.63 -46.79 5.11
CA ALA A 31 35.58 -47.02 3.64
C ALA A 31 34.79 -48.17 2.94
N ARG A 32 34.26 -47.83 1.72
CA ARG A 32 34.13 -48.59 0.43
C ARG A 32 32.75 -49.00 -0.16
N LYS A 33 32.58 -48.60 -1.44
CA LYS A 33 31.90 -49.25 -2.62
C LYS A 33 30.37 -49.50 -2.54
N ASP A 34 29.50 -48.92 -3.38
CA ASP A 34 29.38 -48.84 -4.87
C ASP A 34 28.73 -50.08 -5.56
N ARG A 35 27.76 -49.79 -6.46
CA ARG A 35 27.16 -50.58 -7.58
C ARG A 35 25.82 -51.36 -7.47
N ARG A 36 24.83 -50.79 -8.18
CA ARG A 36 23.97 -51.36 -9.28
C ARG A 36 23.31 -52.75 -9.14
N ALA A 37 21.97 -52.78 -9.21
CA ALA A 37 21.12 -53.34 -10.31
C ALA A 37 19.66 -53.46 -9.82
N SER A 38 18.55 -53.07 -10.48
CA SER A 38 18.12 -52.92 -11.89
C SER A 38 17.61 -54.21 -12.58
N ARG A 39 16.26 -54.40 -12.62
CA ARG A 39 15.40 -55.08 -13.64
C ARG A 39 14.09 -55.62 -13.00
N LEU A 40 13.00 -55.94 -13.72
CA LEU A 40 12.29 -55.24 -14.81
C LEU A 40 10.95 -55.98 -15.11
N VAL A 41 9.81 -55.26 -15.10
CA VAL A 41 8.73 -55.33 -16.13
C VAL A 41 7.77 -56.57 -16.26
N LYS A 42 6.55 -56.24 -16.76
CA LYS A 42 5.43 -57.06 -17.34
C LYS A 42 4.38 -57.70 -16.39
N SER A 43 3.07 -57.82 -16.73
CA SER A 43 2.16 -57.02 -17.63
C SER A 43 0.75 -57.66 -17.75
N TYR A 44 -0.30 -56.85 -18.02
CA TYR A 44 -1.69 -57.24 -18.41
C TYR A 44 -2.48 -58.00 -17.31
N GLY A 45 -3.82 -58.11 -17.27
CA GLY A 45 -4.97 -57.74 -18.15
C GLY A 45 -6.05 -58.84 -18.01
N ASN A 46 -7.37 -58.65 -18.16
CA ASN A 46 -8.21 -57.51 -18.55
C ASN A 46 -9.66 -57.67 -17.96
N ASP A 47 -10.55 -56.68 -18.20
CA ASP A 47 -12.04 -56.73 -18.23
C ASP A 47 -12.90 -57.49 -17.19
N SER A 48 -13.89 -56.78 -16.59
CA SER A 48 -15.35 -57.03 -16.80
C SER A 48 -16.29 -56.22 -15.89
N ARG A 49 -17.51 -55.92 -16.38
CA ARG A 49 -18.72 -55.39 -15.67
C ARG A 49 -19.95 -56.10 -16.27
N PRO A 50 -21.05 -56.40 -15.53
CA PRO A 50 -22.15 -55.40 -15.39
C PRO A 50 -23.12 -55.52 -14.17
N SER A 51 -24.05 -54.54 -14.09
CA SER A 51 -25.49 -54.62 -13.66
C SER A 51 -25.97 -55.07 -12.26
N SER A 52 -26.41 -54.04 -11.48
CA SER A 52 -27.75 -53.86 -10.84
C SER A 52 -28.33 -54.74 -9.68
N SER A 53 -28.61 -54.02 -8.56
CA SER A 53 -29.90 -53.90 -7.82
C SER A 53 -30.36 -54.85 -6.67
N ALA A 54 -31.01 -54.23 -5.66
CA ALA A 54 -32.07 -54.72 -4.76
C ALA A 54 -31.78 -55.47 -3.41
N VAL A 55 -31.37 -54.70 -2.38
CA VAL A 55 -32.01 -54.52 -1.04
C VAL A 55 -33.10 -55.52 -0.57
N PRO A 56 -32.98 -56.09 0.66
CA PRO A 56 -33.93 -55.76 1.77
C PRO A 56 -33.30 -55.36 3.13
N LEU A 57 -34.16 -54.95 4.08
CA LEU A 57 -33.89 -54.44 5.45
C LEU A 57 -34.35 -55.46 6.55
N PRO A 58 -34.54 -55.08 7.84
CA PRO A 58 -33.58 -54.85 8.93
C PRO A 58 -33.80 -55.84 10.13
N PRO A 59 -33.16 -55.67 11.32
CA PRO A 59 -33.96 -55.28 12.51
C PRO A 59 -33.22 -54.52 13.65
N LYS A 60 -33.99 -54.17 14.71
CA LYS A 60 -33.64 -53.68 16.08
C LYS A 60 -34.88 -53.91 16.99
N PRO A 61 -34.85 -53.75 18.34
CA PRO A 61 -33.80 -53.95 19.37
C PRO A 61 -34.31 -54.84 20.55
N LEU A 62 -33.59 -54.95 21.70
CA LEU A 62 -34.12 -54.88 23.10
C LEU A 62 -33.05 -55.07 24.21
N THR A 63 -33.43 -55.02 25.50
CA THR A 63 -32.60 -54.71 26.70
C THR A 63 -32.78 -55.67 27.90
N ARG A 64 -31.95 -55.55 28.97
CA ARG A 64 -32.21 -56.12 30.33
C ARG A 64 -31.42 -55.44 31.49
N THR A 65 -31.85 -55.68 32.74
CA THR A 65 -31.54 -55.03 34.06
C THR A 65 -31.70 -56.08 35.22
N PRO A 66 -31.71 -55.81 36.56
CA PRO A 66 -31.52 -54.60 37.40
C PRO A 66 -30.64 -54.77 38.70
N SER A 67 -30.49 -53.72 39.56
CA SER A 67 -30.51 -53.81 41.06
C SER A 67 -30.33 -52.45 41.83
N ASP A 68 -31.42 -51.91 42.41
CA ASP A 68 -31.59 -51.16 43.70
C ASP A 68 -30.69 -49.93 44.09
N HIS A 69 -30.88 -49.13 45.18
CA HIS A 69 -31.83 -49.10 46.34
C HIS A 69 -32.14 -47.63 46.85
N GLY A 70 -32.58 -47.41 48.11
CA GLY A 70 -32.84 -46.11 48.80
C GLY A 70 -32.52 -46.12 50.32
N PRO A 71 -33.01 -45.21 51.22
CA PRO A 71 -33.95 -44.07 51.10
C PRO A 71 -33.25 -42.67 51.33
N ASP A 72 -33.84 -41.48 51.61
CA ASP A 72 -35.09 -41.08 52.31
C ASP A 72 -35.61 -39.64 51.94
N ARG A 73 -36.71 -39.14 52.55
CA ARG A 73 -37.46 -37.91 52.16
C ARG A 73 -38.05 -37.10 53.34
N PRO A 74 -38.45 -35.82 53.12
CA PRO A 74 -39.89 -35.50 53.04
C PRO A 74 -40.28 -34.47 51.94
N SER A 75 -41.54 -34.02 51.91
CA SER A 75 -42.21 -33.19 50.87
C SER A 75 -43.30 -32.31 51.55
N PRO A 76 -44.37 -31.72 50.93
CA PRO A 76 -44.81 -31.56 49.52
C PRO A 76 -44.77 -30.05 49.11
N SER A 77 -45.54 -29.41 48.20
CA SER A 77 -46.66 -29.70 47.25
C SER A 77 -46.62 -28.62 46.13
N TYR A 78 -47.46 -28.48 45.08
CA TYR A 78 -48.61 -29.22 44.52
C TYR A 78 -48.72 -28.87 42.99
N ALA A 79 -49.81 -29.19 42.28
CA ALA A 79 -49.99 -28.84 40.85
C ALA A 79 -51.46 -28.83 40.37
N HIS A 80 -51.79 -27.94 39.41
CA HIS A 80 -52.98 -27.91 38.51
C HIS A 80 -52.72 -26.80 37.43
N GLN A 81 -53.26 -26.76 36.20
CA GLN A 81 -54.13 -27.66 35.40
C GLN A 81 -53.98 -27.35 33.87
N ILE A 82 -54.64 -28.14 33.00
CA ILE A 82 -54.78 -28.03 31.52
C ILE A 82 -56.22 -28.53 31.16
N PRO A 83 -56.80 -28.52 29.91
CA PRO A 83 -56.38 -28.00 28.59
C PRO A 83 -57.51 -27.38 27.67
N SER A 84 -57.17 -27.14 26.38
CA SER A 84 -58.00 -27.33 25.14
C SER A 84 -58.74 -26.16 24.41
N PRO A 85 -58.89 -26.23 23.05
CA PRO A 85 -59.57 -25.26 22.15
C PRO A 85 -60.92 -25.81 21.56
N PRO A 86 -61.70 -25.10 20.68
CA PRO A 86 -61.46 -25.07 19.21
C PRO A 86 -62.02 -23.80 18.47
N ARG A 87 -62.93 -23.95 17.47
CA ARG A 87 -63.51 -22.93 16.56
C ARG A 87 -65.06 -23.15 16.43
N GLN A 88 -65.90 -22.53 15.58
CA GLN A 88 -65.79 -21.64 14.38
C GLN A 88 -67.18 -20.94 14.10
N LEU A 89 -67.29 -20.09 13.04
CA LEU A 89 -68.53 -19.45 12.49
C LEU A 89 -69.10 -18.25 13.32
N GLY A 90 -69.80 -17.23 12.76
CA GLY A 90 -69.96 -16.80 11.35
C GLY A 90 -71.11 -15.76 11.09
N ARG A 91 -70.96 -14.89 10.05
CA ARG A 91 -71.91 -13.89 9.45
C ARG A 91 -72.11 -12.52 10.17
N GLY A 92 -72.41 -11.41 9.48
CA GLY A 92 -72.50 -11.15 8.01
C GLY A 92 -73.06 -9.76 7.57
N GLN A 93 -73.39 -9.61 6.26
CA GLN A 93 -73.96 -8.44 5.51
C GLN A 93 -72.95 -7.30 5.14
N ARG A 94 -72.71 -6.88 3.87
CA ARG A 94 -73.49 -6.26 2.74
C ARG A 94 -73.63 -4.72 2.88
N ARG A 95 -73.45 -3.82 1.86
CA ARG A 95 -73.50 -3.85 0.37
C ARG A 95 -72.46 -2.91 -0.35
N PHE A 96 -72.30 -3.12 -1.67
CA PHE A 96 -71.91 -2.28 -2.85
C PHE A 96 -71.79 -0.72 -2.73
N SER A 97 -71.17 0.08 -3.64
CA SER A 97 -70.95 0.00 -5.12
C SER A 97 -69.63 0.69 -5.62
N ALA A 98 -69.51 1.08 -6.90
CA ALA A 98 -68.24 1.48 -7.58
C ALA A 98 -68.28 2.81 -8.41
N GLN A 99 -67.14 3.12 -9.08
CA GLN A 99 -66.86 4.04 -10.21
C GLN A 99 -66.49 5.55 -10.01
N GLU A 100 -65.23 5.84 -10.36
CA GLU A 100 -64.71 6.81 -11.37
C GLU A 100 -64.85 8.36 -11.31
N ALA A 101 -63.87 8.97 -12.01
CA ALA A 101 -63.80 10.32 -12.64
C ALA A 101 -63.08 11.50 -11.92
N ARG A 102 -62.54 12.39 -12.78
CA ARG A 102 -61.86 13.69 -12.54
C ARG A 102 -62.83 14.84 -12.98
N PRO A 103 -62.46 16.15 -13.15
CA PRO A 103 -61.21 16.90 -12.88
C PRO A 103 -61.43 18.30 -12.22
N VAL A 104 -60.41 19.18 -12.23
CA VAL A 104 -60.40 20.64 -12.60
C VAL A 104 -59.25 21.40 -11.88
N ARG A 105 -58.83 22.56 -12.43
CA ARG A 105 -57.76 23.46 -11.97
C ARG A 105 -58.29 24.83 -11.50
N HIS A 106 -57.39 25.60 -10.87
CA HIS A 106 -57.23 27.08 -10.86
C HIS A 106 -57.72 27.89 -9.64
N THR A 107 -56.82 28.82 -9.24
CA THR A 107 -57.04 30.08 -8.46
C THR A 107 -57.60 29.96 -7.02
N SER A 108 -57.28 30.84 -6.06
CA SER A 108 -56.24 31.90 -5.89
C SER A 108 -56.14 32.21 -4.37
N HIS A 109 -55.04 32.72 -3.81
CA HIS A 109 -54.57 34.12 -3.84
C HIS A 109 -53.22 34.26 -3.10
N SER A 110 -52.56 35.41 -3.23
CA SER A 110 -51.49 35.89 -2.33
C SER A 110 -51.90 37.19 -1.63
N PRO A 111 -51.30 37.49 -0.47
CA PRO A 111 -50.85 38.87 -0.23
C PRO A 111 -49.40 38.98 0.28
N ARG A 112 -48.68 40.01 -0.21
CA ARG A 112 -47.99 41.11 0.52
C ARG A 112 -47.35 40.80 1.90
N ARG A 113 -46.19 41.35 2.30
CA ARG A 113 -45.27 42.40 1.77
C ARG A 113 -43.89 42.24 2.48
N ARG A 114 -42.73 42.64 1.89
CA ARG A 114 -41.88 43.84 2.21
C ARG A 114 -41.49 44.03 3.70
N ASP A 115 -40.31 44.55 4.08
CA ASP A 115 -39.19 45.25 3.40
C ASP A 115 -37.84 44.55 3.74
N ALA A 116 -36.68 44.64 3.06
CA ALA A 116 -36.03 45.61 2.16
C ALA A 116 -35.19 46.72 2.85
N LEU A 117 -33.85 46.69 2.65
CA LEU A 117 -33.01 47.89 2.44
C LEU A 117 -31.60 47.54 1.92
N VAL A 118 -30.99 48.47 1.19
CA VAL A 118 -29.70 48.40 0.48
C VAL A 118 -29.10 49.83 0.44
N PRO A 119 -27.77 50.00 0.45
CA PRO A 119 -27.14 51.17 -0.18
C PRO A 119 -26.44 50.82 -1.50
N ASN A 120 -26.59 51.72 -2.47
CA ASN A 120 -26.00 51.76 -3.82
C ASN A 120 -25.79 53.29 -4.06
N GLU A 121 -24.79 53.82 -4.76
CA GLU A 121 -24.35 53.53 -6.12
C GLU A 121 -22.94 54.11 -6.42
N LYS A 122 -22.31 53.55 -7.47
CA LYS A 122 -21.51 54.22 -8.54
C LYS A 122 -20.51 55.34 -8.18
N ASP A 123 -19.29 55.19 -8.70
CA ASP A 123 -18.97 55.90 -9.96
C ASP A 123 -18.07 55.00 -10.84
N GLY A 124 -17.79 55.37 -12.10
CA GLY A 124 -17.09 54.47 -13.02
C GLY A 124 -16.29 55.10 -14.16
N SER A 125 -15.39 54.32 -14.76
CA SER A 125 -14.77 54.62 -16.07
C SER A 125 -14.24 53.34 -16.74
N ASN A 126 -14.36 53.28 -18.08
CA ASN A 126 -13.74 52.24 -18.91
C ASN A 126 -12.33 52.68 -19.30
N PHE A 127 -11.34 51.77 -19.29
CA PHE A 127 -10.16 51.90 -20.16
C PHE A 127 -9.64 50.54 -20.64
N VAL A 128 -9.11 50.53 -21.86
CA VAL A 128 -8.64 49.33 -22.58
C VAL A 128 -7.12 49.24 -22.50
N VAL A 129 -6.59 48.09 -22.05
CA VAL A 129 -5.17 47.71 -22.13
C VAL A 129 -5.12 46.22 -22.52
N ALA A 130 -5.08 45.87 -23.81
CA ALA A 130 -3.90 45.88 -24.70
C ALA A 130 -2.95 44.68 -24.48
N SER A 131 -3.19 43.60 -25.23
CA SER A 131 -2.33 42.42 -25.29
C SER A 131 -0.93 42.76 -25.81
N ARG A 132 0.12 42.45 -25.05
CA ARG A 132 1.52 42.58 -25.53
C ARG A 132 1.98 41.29 -26.19
N ARG A 133 2.30 41.38 -27.49
CA ARG A 133 3.15 40.39 -28.18
C ARG A 133 4.62 40.59 -27.77
N PRO A 134 5.46 39.54 -27.73
CA PRO A 134 6.90 39.71 -27.92
C PRO A 134 7.20 40.14 -29.37
N PRO A 135 8.35 40.79 -29.65
CA PRO A 135 8.71 41.23 -30.99
C PRO A 135 9.47 40.14 -31.79
N ASP A 136 9.03 39.90 -33.02
CA ASP A 136 9.85 39.28 -34.07
C ASP A 136 10.67 40.36 -34.79
N HIS A 137 11.95 40.10 -35.10
CA HIS A 137 12.59 40.65 -36.31
C HIS A 137 13.79 39.80 -36.79
N HIS A 138 13.64 39.30 -38.01
CA HIS A 138 14.66 38.98 -39.03
C HIS A 138 15.97 38.27 -38.65
N SER A 139 15.95 36.97 -38.94
CA SER A 139 16.95 36.27 -39.77
C SER A 139 18.02 37.13 -40.48
N HIS A 140 19.29 36.75 -40.31
CA HIS A 140 20.32 36.89 -41.33
C HIS A 140 21.01 35.55 -41.57
N GLN A 141 21.23 35.19 -42.83
CA GLN A 141 22.02 34.03 -43.23
C GLN A 141 23.50 34.41 -43.34
N THR A 142 24.40 33.60 -42.76
CA THR A 142 25.78 33.48 -43.26
C THR A 142 26.44 32.16 -42.85
N ARG A 143 26.98 31.48 -43.86
CA ARG A 143 28.13 30.55 -43.86
C ARG A 143 29.09 31.11 -44.96
N PRO A 144 30.39 30.78 -45.01
CA PRO A 144 30.97 29.47 -44.69
C PRO A 144 32.35 29.52 -43.96
N ASP A 145 33.10 28.41 -44.07
CA ASP A 145 34.56 28.23 -43.89
C ASP A 145 35.20 28.31 -42.48
N ALA A 146 36.38 27.71 -42.20
CA ALA A 146 36.94 26.40 -42.61
C ALA A 146 38.24 26.06 -41.81
N HIS A 147 38.28 24.93 -41.07
CA HIS A 147 39.49 24.24 -40.56
C HIS A 147 40.42 25.05 -39.58
N PRO A 148 41.50 24.51 -38.97
CA PRO A 148 42.16 23.18 -39.04
C PRO A 148 42.21 22.39 -37.69
N PRO A 149 42.85 21.21 -37.59
CA PRO A 149 42.69 20.29 -36.44
C PRO A 149 43.78 20.39 -35.35
N VAL A 150 43.55 19.69 -34.23
CA VAL A 150 44.45 19.52 -33.07
C VAL A 150 44.69 18.00 -32.87
N PRO A 151 45.91 17.53 -32.51
CA PRO A 151 46.39 16.20 -32.97
C PRO A 151 46.15 15.01 -32.03
N GLU A 152 46.23 13.80 -32.60
CA GLU A 152 46.40 12.55 -31.86
C GLU A 152 47.74 12.49 -31.11
N VAL A 153 47.77 11.91 -29.91
CA VAL A 153 48.99 11.41 -29.26
C VAL A 153 48.72 10.02 -28.68
N LYS A 154 49.53 9.03 -29.08
CA LYS A 154 49.46 7.64 -28.61
C LYS A 154 50.45 7.39 -27.46
N VAL A 155 49.95 6.96 -26.30
CA VAL A 155 50.73 6.34 -25.21
C VAL A 155 49.83 5.25 -24.61
N SER A 156 49.98 3.97 -24.96
CA SER A 156 51.00 3.03 -24.48
C SER A 156 50.90 2.71 -22.99
N ALA A 157 50.32 1.56 -22.65
CA ALA A 157 50.28 1.05 -21.29
C ALA A 157 51.61 0.39 -20.86
N PRO A 158 51.94 0.44 -19.56
CA PRO A 158 52.77 -0.58 -18.94
C PRO A 158 52.08 -1.26 -17.75
N THR A 159 51.94 -2.58 -17.80
CA THR A 159 51.51 -3.40 -16.66
C THR A 159 52.67 -3.59 -15.67
N ARG A 160 52.42 -3.41 -14.36
CA ARG A 160 53.21 -4.05 -13.29
C ARG A 160 52.33 -4.37 -12.08
N GLN A 161 52.66 -5.47 -11.41
CA GLN A 161 51.95 -6.02 -10.24
C GLN A 161 52.69 -5.65 -8.93
N ILE A 162 52.30 -6.30 -7.82
CA ILE A 162 52.94 -6.37 -6.49
C ILE A 162 52.55 -5.20 -5.55
N GLN A 163 52.17 -5.38 -4.27
CA GLN A 163 51.64 -6.53 -3.49
C GLN A 163 51.13 -5.97 -2.13
N GLN A 164 50.66 -6.84 -1.23
CA GLN A 164 50.50 -6.66 0.24
C GLN A 164 49.23 -5.94 0.73
N ASP A 165 48.63 -6.34 1.87
CA ASP A 165 48.66 -7.64 2.56
C ASP A 165 47.41 -7.82 3.45
N HIS A 166 47.12 -9.05 3.86
CA HIS A 166 46.00 -9.35 4.75
C HIS A 166 46.29 -9.01 6.22
N TYR A 167 45.30 -8.41 6.90
CA TYR A 167 45.05 -8.68 8.31
C TYR A 167 43.60 -9.13 8.50
N ALA A 168 43.42 -10.36 8.95
CA ALA A 168 42.11 -10.94 9.23
C ALA A 168 41.80 -10.86 10.73
N VAL A 169 40.55 -10.54 11.07
CA VAL A 169 40.00 -10.67 12.43
C VAL A 169 38.79 -11.60 12.35
N VAL A 170 38.80 -12.64 13.18
CA VAL A 170 37.78 -13.70 13.18
C VAL A 170 36.77 -13.44 14.31
N PRO A 171 35.46 -13.32 14.01
CA PRO A 171 34.40 -13.47 15.00
C PRO A 171 34.01 -14.95 15.14
N ASP A 172 33.99 -15.48 16.38
CA ASP A 172 33.51 -16.83 16.66
C ASP A 172 31.98 -16.95 16.51
N SER A 173 31.48 -18.16 16.24
CA SER A 173 30.11 -18.39 15.76
C SER A 173 29.32 -19.39 16.60
N LYS A 174 28.17 -18.98 17.16
CA LYS A 174 27.17 -19.92 17.75
C LYS A 174 25.76 -19.36 17.98
N THR A 175 25.17 -18.73 16.97
CA THR A 175 23.71 -18.49 16.92
C THR A 175 23.15 -18.97 15.59
N LYS A 176 22.23 -19.96 15.62
CA LYS A 176 21.59 -20.49 14.40
C LYS A 176 20.55 -19.50 13.87
N SER A 177 20.97 -18.58 13.01
CA SER A 177 20.04 -17.84 12.16
C SER A 177 19.49 -18.75 11.07
N LEU A 178 18.16 -18.74 10.87
CA LEU A 178 17.53 -19.36 9.71
C LEU A 178 17.76 -18.46 8.49
N ALA A 179 18.85 -18.73 7.77
CA ALA A 179 19.16 -18.04 6.53
C ALA A 179 18.10 -18.34 5.46
N LEU A 180 17.12 -17.45 5.32
CA LEU A 180 16.31 -17.35 4.11
C LEU A 180 17.27 -17.13 2.93
N SER A 181 17.21 -18.04 1.95
CA SER A 181 18.06 -17.99 0.76
C SER A 181 17.88 -16.66 0.04
N GLN A 182 18.97 -15.93 -0.18
CA GLN A 182 18.96 -14.74 -1.03
C GLN A 182 18.44 -15.13 -2.41
N PRO A 183 17.40 -14.47 -2.96
CA PRO A 183 17.03 -14.66 -4.35
C PRO A 183 18.17 -14.16 -5.23
N SER A 184 18.68 -15.02 -6.09
CA SER A 184 19.77 -14.68 -7.02
C SER A 184 19.41 -13.46 -7.86
N THR A 185 20.39 -12.61 -8.17
CA THR A 185 20.24 -11.47 -9.07
C THR A 185 20.05 -11.94 -10.51
N VAL A 186 18.83 -12.38 -10.84
CA VAL A 186 18.41 -12.71 -12.20
C VAL A 186 18.10 -11.41 -12.94
N THR A 187 18.99 -11.00 -13.83
CA THR A 187 18.68 -9.99 -14.84
C THR A 187 17.52 -10.47 -15.71
N SER A 188 16.47 -9.67 -15.86
CA SER A 188 15.31 -10.04 -16.69
C SER A 188 15.74 -10.27 -18.14
N SER A 189 15.71 -11.53 -18.56
CA SER A 189 16.05 -11.99 -19.91
C SER A 189 14.78 -12.42 -20.67
N SER A 190 13.72 -11.61 -20.57
CA SER A 190 12.51 -11.77 -21.38
C SER A 190 12.85 -11.53 -22.86
N GLY A 191 13.33 -12.57 -23.55
CA GLY A 191 13.91 -12.40 -24.90
C GLY A 191 14.17 -13.69 -25.68
N THR A 192 14.28 -14.86 -25.07
CA THR A 192 14.44 -16.13 -25.81
C THR A 192 13.10 -16.65 -26.36
N LEU A 193 12.62 -15.97 -27.40
CA LEU A 193 11.93 -16.67 -28.47
C LEU A 193 12.86 -17.79 -28.97
N GLY A 194 12.30 -18.90 -29.44
CA GLY A 194 13.02 -20.18 -29.61
C GLY A 194 14.10 -20.20 -30.70
N HIS A 195 14.46 -21.41 -31.13
CA HIS A 195 15.63 -21.67 -32.00
C HIS A 195 15.61 -20.93 -33.37
N ASN A 196 14.47 -20.34 -33.74
CA ASN A 196 14.34 -19.28 -34.74
C ASN A 196 13.74 -18.03 -34.06
N SER A 197 14.50 -16.94 -33.95
CA SER A 197 13.99 -15.66 -33.45
C SER A 197 13.17 -14.92 -34.52
N TYR A 198 12.06 -14.29 -34.14
CA TYR A 198 11.32 -13.40 -35.04
C TYR A 198 12.11 -12.11 -35.30
N GLU A 199 12.37 -11.79 -36.56
CA GLU A 199 13.09 -10.58 -36.96
C GLU A 199 12.13 -9.39 -37.03
N TYR A 200 12.39 -8.37 -36.21
CA TYR A 200 11.57 -7.17 -36.13
C TYR A 200 12.01 -6.10 -37.12
N THR A 201 11.11 -5.71 -38.04
CA THR A 201 11.28 -4.47 -38.82
C THR A 201 11.47 -3.28 -37.86
N PRO A 202 12.51 -2.44 -38.01
CA PRO A 202 12.69 -1.24 -37.20
C PRO A 202 11.48 -0.30 -37.27
N LEU A 203 11.25 0.44 -36.18
CA LEU A 203 10.29 1.53 -36.12
C LEU A 203 10.99 2.87 -36.36
N ASN A 204 10.24 3.84 -36.89
CA ASN A 204 10.62 5.25 -36.90
C ASN A 204 9.87 5.99 -35.78
N ASP A 205 10.27 7.22 -35.48
CA ASP A 205 9.60 8.15 -34.57
C ASP A 205 8.06 8.11 -34.71
N PHE A 206 7.36 8.01 -33.59
CA PHE A 206 5.89 7.96 -33.52
C PHE A 206 5.22 6.84 -34.34
N GLN A 207 5.93 5.74 -34.63
CA GLN A 207 5.33 4.50 -35.13
C GLN A 207 5.08 3.48 -34.01
N LEU A 208 4.16 2.55 -34.26
CA LEU A 208 3.91 1.35 -33.44
C LEU A 208 3.70 0.14 -34.35
N ARG A 209 3.96 -1.06 -33.83
CA ARG A 209 3.45 -2.29 -34.43
C ARG A 209 2.10 -2.65 -33.83
N LEU A 210 1.16 -3.12 -34.65
CA LEU A 210 -0.09 -3.72 -34.22
C LEU A 210 -0.12 -5.20 -34.63
N LEU A 211 -0.76 -6.03 -33.82
CA LEU A 211 -0.89 -7.47 -34.02
C LEU A 211 -2.30 -7.78 -34.53
N GLU A 212 -2.42 -8.29 -35.75
CA GLU A 212 -3.70 -8.79 -36.29
C GLU A 212 -3.86 -10.28 -35.96
N ILE A 213 -4.84 -10.60 -35.11
CA ILE A 213 -5.20 -11.96 -34.72
C ILE A 213 -6.16 -12.56 -35.76
N SER A 214 -5.84 -13.73 -36.31
CA SER A 214 -6.69 -14.44 -37.29
C SER A 214 -8.03 -14.92 -36.70
N PRO A 215 -9.10 -15.08 -37.53
CA PRO A 215 -10.40 -15.58 -37.05
C PRO A 215 -10.34 -16.99 -36.45
N GLN A 216 -11.24 -17.29 -35.51
CA GLN A 216 -11.38 -18.59 -34.84
C GLN A 216 -11.82 -19.76 -35.77
N ARG A 217 -11.93 -19.54 -37.09
CA ARG A 217 -12.11 -20.63 -38.08
C ARG A 217 -10.86 -21.50 -38.20
N MET A 218 -9.68 -20.96 -37.90
CA MET A 218 -8.43 -21.71 -37.84
C MET A 218 -8.25 -22.30 -36.44
N SER A 219 -7.92 -23.59 -36.34
CA SER A 219 -7.60 -24.26 -35.07
C SER A 219 -6.40 -23.60 -34.39
N THR A 220 -5.27 -23.49 -35.09
CA THR A 220 -4.06 -22.78 -34.67
C THR A 220 -4.35 -21.29 -34.47
N LEU A 221 -3.73 -20.69 -33.44
CA LEU A 221 -3.69 -19.24 -33.29
C LEU A 221 -2.60 -18.67 -34.21
N LYS A 222 -3.02 -18.05 -35.32
CA LYS A 222 -2.13 -17.35 -36.26
C LYS A 222 -2.26 -15.83 -36.09
N CYS A 223 -1.16 -15.09 -36.10
CA CYS A 223 -1.12 -13.63 -36.07
C CYS A 223 -0.09 -13.08 -37.07
N LYS A 224 -0.22 -11.79 -37.41
CA LYS A 224 0.81 -11.02 -38.13
C LYS A 224 1.01 -9.66 -37.47
N LEU A 225 2.20 -9.07 -37.62
CA LEU A 225 2.43 -7.67 -37.25
C LEU A 225 2.22 -6.75 -38.48
N ILE A 226 1.74 -5.53 -38.23
CA ILE A 226 1.65 -4.41 -39.18
C ILE A 226 2.22 -3.16 -38.51
N THR A 227 2.89 -2.27 -39.26
CA THR A 227 3.46 -1.02 -38.72
C THR A 227 2.58 0.17 -39.09
N GLU A 228 2.23 0.99 -38.10
CA GLU A 228 1.28 2.09 -38.21
C GLU A 228 1.81 3.36 -37.51
N SER A 229 1.12 4.49 -37.65
CA SER A 229 1.44 5.73 -36.92
C SER A 229 0.67 5.84 -35.59
N VAL A 230 1.34 6.20 -34.49
CA VAL A 230 0.72 6.49 -33.19
C VAL A 230 -0.13 7.78 -33.24
N LEU A 231 0.18 8.69 -34.17
CA LEU A 231 -0.55 9.96 -34.32
C LEU A 231 -1.93 9.74 -34.95
N SER A 232 -2.04 8.84 -35.94
CA SER A 232 -3.28 8.51 -36.63
C SER A 232 -3.41 6.99 -36.90
N PRO A 233 -3.54 6.16 -35.85
CA PRO A 233 -3.64 4.72 -36.01
C PRO A 233 -5.04 4.28 -36.50
N PRO A 234 -5.16 3.08 -37.09
CA PRO A 234 -6.46 2.43 -37.34
C PRO A 234 -7.18 2.07 -36.02
N GLU A 235 -8.37 1.48 -36.09
CA GLU A 235 -9.02 0.94 -34.89
C GLU A 235 -8.30 -0.31 -34.36
N TYR A 236 -7.93 -0.31 -33.07
CA TYR A 236 -7.37 -1.47 -32.37
C TYR A 236 -7.77 -1.50 -30.88
N VAL A 237 -7.57 -2.66 -30.26
CA VAL A 237 -7.73 -2.88 -28.81
C VAL A 237 -6.34 -2.99 -28.17
N ALA A 238 -6.02 -2.17 -27.18
CA ALA A 238 -4.80 -2.36 -26.39
C ALA A 238 -5.04 -3.43 -25.31
N VAL A 239 -4.08 -4.32 -25.07
CA VAL A 239 -4.26 -5.47 -24.17
C VAL A 239 -3.40 -5.33 -22.92
N SER A 240 -4.07 -5.18 -21.78
CA SER A 240 -3.47 -5.11 -20.46
C SER A 240 -3.59 -6.47 -19.78
N TYR A 241 -2.47 -7.06 -19.33
CA TYR A 241 -2.44 -8.43 -18.79
C TYR A 241 -1.28 -8.61 -17.79
N ALA A 242 -1.27 -9.73 -17.06
CA ALA A 242 -0.08 -10.17 -16.33
C ALA A 242 0.72 -11.14 -17.20
N TRP A 243 2.04 -10.95 -17.35
CA TRP A 243 2.87 -11.78 -18.25
C TRP A 243 2.80 -13.28 -17.90
N GLY A 244 2.79 -13.63 -16.61
CA GLY A 244 2.71 -15.01 -16.13
C GLY A 244 4.07 -15.58 -15.75
N ASP A 245 4.18 -16.92 -15.74
CA ASP A 245 5.45 -17.62 -15.66
C ASP A 245 6.10 -17.64 -17.05
N GLU A 246 7.38 -17.25 -17.15
CA GLU A 246 8.13 -17.26 -18.41
C GLU A 246 8.49 -18.69 -18.87
N GLY A 247 8.44 -19.68 -17.98
CA GLY A 247 8.64 -21.10 -18.29
C GLY A 247 7.40 -21.82 -18.82
N ASP A 248 6.19 -21.31 -18.55
CA ASP A 248 4.92 -21.91 -19.02
C ASP A 248 4.47 -21.25 -20.33
N THR A 249 4.81 -21.87 -21.45
CA THR A 249 4.60 -21.31 -22.80
C THR A 249 3.72 -22.20 -23.69
N GLN A 250 3.06 -21.55 -24.66
CA GLN A 250 2.30 -22.19 -25.74
C GLN A 250 2.73 -21.61 -27.09
N GLU A 251 2.59 -22.39 -28.15
CA GLU A 251 3.00 -22.02 -29.50
C GLU A 251 2.05 -21.00 -30.14
N LEU A 252 2.61 -19.92 -30.69
CA LEU A 252 1.93 -18.92 -31.51
C LEU A 252 2.57 -18.90 -32.90
N GLU A 253 1.77 -18.91 -33.96
CA GLU A 253 2.28 -18.68 -35.31
C GLU A 253 2.25 -17.18 -35.61
N LEU A 254 3.43 -16.54 -35.69
CA LEU A 254 3.62 -15.12 -35.92
C LEU A 254 4.32 -14.89 -37.27
N GLY A 255 3.61 -14.34 -38.24
CA GLY A 255 4.16 -14.07 -39.58
C GLY A 255 4.61 -15.32 -40.36
N GLY A 256 4.15 -16.51 -39.96
CA GLY A 256 4.57 -17.81 -40.51
C GLY A 256 5.69 -18.51 -39.73
N ILE A 257 6.29 -17.85 -38.72
CA ILE A 257 7.25 -18.46 -37.79
C ILE A 257 6.49 -18.92 -36.54
N VAL A 258 6.78 -20.12 -36.02
CA VAL A 258 6.26 -20.56 -34.72
C VAL A 258 7.16 -20.02 -33.61
N VAL A 259 6.57 -19.27 -32.67
CA VAL A 259 7.25 -18.67 -31.53
C VAL A 259 6.59 -19.10 -30.21
N PRO A 260 7.37 -19.36 -29.14
CA PRO A 260 6.81 -19.61 -27.81
C PRO A 260 6.33 -18.30 -27.18
N VAL A 261 5.15 -18.32 -26.58
CA VAL A 261 4.60 -17.19 -25.81
C VAL A 261 4.01 -17.69 -24.48
N ALA A 262 4.13 -16.91 -23.41
CA ALA A 262 3.62 -17.28 -22.09
C ALA A 262 2.12 -17.61 -22.13
N VAL A 263 1.67 -18.59 -21.33
CA VAL A 263 0.28 -19.07 -21.32
C VAL A 263 -0.74 -17.96 -21.05
N SER A 264 -0.39 -16.94 -20.26
CA SER A 264 -1.24 -15.78 -20.02
C SER A 264 -1.46 -14.95 -21.30
N LEU A 265 -0.39 -14.69 -22.06
CA LEU A 265 -0.40 -13.98 -23.35
C LEU A 265 -1.21 -14.76 -24.39
N HIS A 266 -0.96 -16.06 -24.55
CA HIS A 266 -1.75 -16.92 -25.44
C HIS A 266 -3.24 -16.94 -25.05
N GLY A 267 -3.54 -16.99 -23.74
CA GLY A 267 -4.89 -16.90 -23.19
C GLY A 267 -5.60 -15.59 -23.54
N ALA A 268 -4.92 -14.44 -23.42
CA ALA A 268 -5.47 -13.12 -23.75
C ALA A 268 -5.84 -13.03 -25.24
N LEU A 269 -4.91 -13.42 -26.13
CA LEU A 269 -5.14 -13.43 -27.57
C LEU A 269 -6.32 -14.35 -27.95
N LYS A 270 -6.39 -15.53 -27.33
CA LYS A 270 -7.49 -16.50 -27.53
C LYS A 270 -8.84 -16.00 -27.02
N ALA A 271 -8.87 -15.20 -25.95
CA ALA A 271 -10.09 -14.59 -25.41
C ALA A 271 -10.61 -13.41 -26.23
N LEU A 272 -9.72 -12.71 -26.96
CA LEU A 272 -10.07 -11.61 -27.86
C LEU A 272 -10.45 -12.06 -29.27
N ARG A 273 -9.97 -13.24 -29.69
CA ARG A 273 -10.19 -13.82 -31.03
C ARG A 273 -11.67 -13.92 -31.41
N GLN A 274 -12.06 -13.27 -32.51
CA GLN A 274 -13.43 -13.34 -33.04
C GLN A 274 -13.66 -14.53 -33.98
N ARG A 275 -14.92 -15.01 -34.06
CA ARG A 275 -15.27 -16.21 -34.85
C ARG A 275 -15.09 -16.05 -36.36
N ASN A 276 -15.38 -14.86 -36.91
CA ASN A 276 -15.54 -14.65 -38.36
C ASN A 276 -14.75 -13.43 -38.91
N LYS A 277 -14.04 -12.69 -38.07
CA LYS A 277 -13.26 -11.50 -38.45
C LYS A 277 -11.89 -11.53 -37.76
N PRO A 278 -10.84 -10.94 -38.36
CA PRO A 278 -9.59 -10.68 -37.66
C PRO A 278 -9.81 -9.64 -36.56
N VAL A 279 -8.86 -9.54 -35.63
CA VAL A 279 -8.89 -8.54 -34.53
C VAL A 279 -7.52 -7.88 -34.43
N THR A 280 -7.47 -6.58 -34.66
CA THR A 280 -6.24 -5.78 -34.50
C THR A 280 -6.07 -5.39 -33.03
N VAL A 281 -4.93 -5.72 -32.44
CA VAL A 281 -4.59 -5.41 -31.05
C VAL A 281 -3.20 -4.77 -30.92
N TRP A 282 -2.95 -4.07 -29.81
CA TRP A 282 -1.59 -3.75 -29.35
C TRP A 282 -1.30 -4.53 -28.06
N ILE A 283 -0.11 -5.10 -27.95
CA ILE A 283 0.30 -5.90 -26.80
C ILE A 283 1.83 -5.84 -26.61
N ASP A 284 2.29 -5.46 -25.43
CA ASP A 284 3.68 -5.07 -25.14
C ASP A 284 4.72 -6.15 -25.52
N GLY A 285 4.46 -7.41 -25.18
CA GLY A 285 5.37 -8.54 -25.39
C GLY A 285 5.53 -9.02 -26.84
N LEU A 286 4.77 -8.47 -27.80
CA LEU A 286 4.88 -8.81 -29.24
C LEU A 286 4.91 -7.59 -30.18
N CYS A 287 4.41 -6.44 -29.75
CA CYS A 287 4.45 -5.22 -30.56
C CYS A 287 5.77 -4.44 -30.40
N VAL A 288 6.43 -4.57 -29.24
CA VAL A 288 7.72 -3.95 -28.93
C VAL A 288 8.81 -5.01 -28.96
N ASN A 289 9.93 -4.72 -29.62
CA ASN A 289 11.11 -5.57 -29.62
C ASN A 289 11.81 -5.48 -28.25
N GLN A 290 11.46 -6.40 -27.35
CA GLN A 290 11.98 -6.44 -25.97
C GLN A 290 13.52 -6.58 -25.89
N GLN A 291 14.19 -7.00 -26.96
CA GLN A 291 15.65 -7.08 -27.03
C GLN A 291 16.33 -5.73 -27.37
N ASN A 292 15.63 -4.82 -28.05
CA ASN A 292 16.13 -3.48 -28.38
C ASN A 292 15.80 -2.50 -27.24
N ARG A 293 16.83 -1.99 -26.56
CA ARG A 293 16.67 -1.07 -25.41
C ARG A 293 16.14 0.30 -25.81
N ASP A 294 16.55 0.79 -26.97
CA ASP A 294 16.25 2.15 -27.42
C ASP A 294 14.79 2.22 -27.91
N GLU A 295 14.39 1.27 -28.77
CA GLU A 295 12.98 1.09 -29.16
C GLU A 295 12.08 0.84 -27.93
N LYS A 296 12.55 0.08 -26.95
CA LYS A 296 11.79 -0.15 -25.70
C LYS A 296 11.60 1.15 -24.90
N ALA A 297 12.61 2.00 -24.79
CA ALA A 297 12.50 3.29 -24.11
C ALA A 297 11.53 4.24 -24.85
N GLU A 298 11.63 4.31 -26.17
CA GLU A 298 10.71 5.09 -27.03
C GLU A 298 9.26 4.61 -26.92
N GLN A 299 9.01 3.31 -27.06
CA GLN A 299 7.67 2.73 -26.97
C GLN A 299 7.09 2.89 -25.55
N ILE A 300 7.92 2.84 -24.49
CA ILE A 300 7.51 3.15 -23.11
C ILE A 300 7.08 4.62 -22.99
N ALA A 301 7.84 5.57 -23.53
CA ALA A 301 7.45 6.99 -23.55
C ALA A 301 6.14 7.22 -24.34
N LEU A 302 5.85 6.38 -25.34
CA LEU A 302 4.63 6.42 -26.14
C LEU A 302 3.44 5.65 -25.53
N MET A 303 3.61 4.80 -24.51
CA MET A 303 2.53 3.95 -23.96
C MET A 303 1.26 4.72 -23.60
N ALA A 304 1.39 5.88 -22.96
CA ALA A 304 0.26 6.74 -22.61
C ALA A 304 -0.54 7.22 -23.84
N MET A 305 0.14 7.45 -24.97
CA MET A 305 -0.51 7.82 -26.23
C MET A 305 -1.13 6.59 -26.91
N ILE A 306 -0.46 5.43 -26.87
CA ILE A 306 -0.96 4.17 -27.44
C ILE A 306 -2.27 3.75 -26.76
N TYR A 307 -2.26 3.52 -25.44
CA TYR A 307 -3.48 3.15 -24.70
C TYR A 307 -4.57 4.24 -24.77
N GLY A 308 -4.18 5.53 -24.84
CA GLY A 308 -5.09 6.67 -25.02
C GLY A 308 -5.63 6.87 -26.45
N LYS A 309 -5.08 6.18 -27.46
CA LYS A 309 -5.54 6.19 -28.86
C LYS A 309 -6.39 4.96 -29.20
N ALA A 310 -6.19 3.84 -28.51
CA ALA A 310 -6.95 2.60 -28.70
C ALA A 310 -8.48 2.81 -28.59
N GLN A 311 -9.25 1.99 -29.32
CA GLN A 311 -10.72 1.98 -29.28
C GLN A 311 -11.24 1.52 -27.91
N SER A 312 -10.53 0.58 -27.29
CA SER A 312 -10.73 0.16 -25.91
C SER A 312 -9.51 -0.58 -25.37
N VAL A 313 -9.44 -0.73 -24.04
CA VAL A 313 -8.43 -1.52 -23.34
C VAL A 313 -9.06 -2.82 -22.84
N ALA A 314 -8.50 -3.95 -23.25
CA ALA A 314 -8.88 -5.28 -22.80
C ALA A 314 -8.00 -5.70 -21.62
N ILE A 315 -8.57 -5.72 -20.42
CA ILE A 315 -7.93 -6.18 -19.20
C ILE A 315 -8.10 -7.69 -19.09
N TRP A 316 -7.02 -8.47 -19.16
CA TRP A 316 -7.04 -9.93 -19.02
C TRP A 316 -6.56 -10.35 -17.62
N LEU A 317 -7.49 -10.88 -16.82
CA LEU A 317 -7.21 -11.41 -15.48
C LEU A 317 -6.77 -12.87 -15.47
N GLY A 318 -6.61 -13.51 -16.63
CA GLY A 318 -6.34 -14.95 -16.76
C GLY A 318 -7.59 -15.82 -16.96
N PRO A 319 -7.43 -17.15 -16.95
CA PRO A 319 -8.52 -18.11 -17.16
C PRO A 319 -9.58 -18.10 -16.03
N ASP A 320 -10.65 -18.87 -16.23
CA ASP A 320 -11.62 -19.11 -15.15
C ASP A 320 -11.01 -20.08 -14.12
N ALA A 321 -10.88 -19.60 -12.89
CA ALA A 321 -10.25 -20.28 -11.77
C ALA A 321 -10.81 -19.70 -10.46
N ASP A 322 -10.73 -20.44 -9.35
CA ASP A 322 -11.26 -20.03 -8.04
C ASP A 322 -12.75 -19.57 -8.08
N ARG A 323 -13.55 -20.15 -8.98
CA ARG A 323 -14.94 -19.80 -9.30
C ARG A 323 -15.15 -18.37 -9.84
N SER A 324 -14.15 -17.77 -10.49
CA SER A 324 -14.25 -16.40 -11.00
C SER A 324 -15.49 -16.14 -11.87
N SER A 325 -15.98 -17.11 -12.64
CA SER A 325 -17.20 -16.98 -13.43
C SER A 325 -18.50 -16.75 -12.63
N SER A 326 -18.61 -17.15 -11.35
CA SER A 326 -19.82 -16.88 -10.55
C SER A 326 -19.89 -15.44 -10.03
N THR A 327 -18.72 -14.82 -9.77
CA THR A 327 -18.58 -13.45 -9.24
C THR A 327 -19.36 -12.39 -10.03
N VAL A 328 -19.51 -12.62 -11.35
CA VAL A 328 -20.23 -11.76 -12.31
C VAL A 328 -21.64 -11.39 -11.82
N SER A 329 -22.33 -12.30 -11.14
CA SER A 329 -23.68 -12.05 -10.61
C SER A 329 -23.64 -11.11 -9.41
N LEU A 330 -22.69 -11.29 -8.50
CA LEU A 330 -22.54 -10.47 -7.29
C LEU A 330 -21.98 -9.08 -7.61
N LEU A 331 -20.94 -8.96 -8.44
CA LEU A 331 -20.36 -7.67 -8.86
C LEU A 331 -21.43 -6.75 -9.47
N LYS A 332 -22.27 -7.28 -10.38
CA LYS A 332 -23.42 -6.56 -10.96
C LYS A 332 -24.50 -6.17 -9.95
N LYS A 333 -24.65 -6.91 -8.83
CA LYS A 333 -25.59 -6.55 -7.76
C LYS A 333 -24.96 -5.45 -6.89
N LEU A 334 -23.73 -5.60 -6.43
CA LEU A 334 -23.03 -4.61 -5.60
C LEU A 334 -22.99 -3.23 -6.29
N SER A 335 -22.63 -3.17 -7.57
CA SER A 335 -22.61 -1.90 -8.33
C SER A 335 -24.00 -1.27 -8.50
N ARG A 336 -25.05 -2.06 -8.81
CA ARG A 336 -26.42 -1.52 -8.96
C ARG A 336 -27.00 -1.03 -7.63
N GLU A 337 -26.79 -1.78 -6.56
CA GLU A 337 -27.34 -1.49 -5.23
C GLU A 337 -26.44 -0.55 -4.41
N ALA A 338 -25.38 0.02 -5.00
CA ALA A 338 -24.32 0.77 -4.33
C ALA A 338 -24.78 1.93 -3.43
N LYS A 339 -25.98 2.48 -3.69
CA LYS A 339 -26.60 3.55 -2.90
C LYS A 339 -27.49 3.06 -1.75
N SER A 340 -27.54 1.75 -1.48
CA SER A 340 -28.44 1.12 -0.51
C SER A 340 -27.68 0.25 0.51
N PRO A 341 -27.14 0.85 1.60
CA PRO A 341 -26.31 0.15 2.57
C PRO A 341 -26.96 -1.10 3.21
N HIS A 342 -28.28 -1.06 3.40
CA HIS A 342 -29.04 -2.22 3.89
C HIS A 342 -29.04 -3.39 2.89
N ARG A 343 -29.18 -3.10 1.59
CA ARG A 343 -29.17 -4.10 0.52
C ARG A 343 -27.77 -4.67 0.30
N ILE A 344 -26.72 -3.85 0.42
CA ILE A 344 -25.33 -4.33 0.39
C ILE A 344 -25.07 -5.31 1.54
N ARG A 345 -25.45 -4.99 2.77
CA ARG A 345 -25.32 -5.90 3.93
C ARG A 345 -26.01 -7.24 3.70
N GLU A 346 -27.22 -7.23 3.16
CA GLU A 346 -27.94 -8.45 2.79
C GLU A 346 -27.21 -9.26 1.71
N LEU A 347 -26.70 -8.60 0.66
CA LEU A 347 -25.91 -9.24 -0.39
C LEU A 347 -24.63 -9.89 0.15
N LEU A 348 -23.84 -9.17 0.96
CA LEU A 348 -22.62 -9.69 1.56
C LEU A 348 -22.91 -10.90 2.46
N LYS A 349 -23.95 -10.82 3.30
CA LYS A 349 -24.38 -11.91 4.19
C LYS A 349 -24.91 -13.15 3.45
N THR A 350 -25.55 -12.99 2.29
CA THR A 350 -26.21 -14.09 1.57
C THR A 350 -25.37 -14.72 0.44
N ASN A 351 -24.29 -14.07 -0.02
CA ASN A 351 -23.50 -14.52 -1.16
C ASN A 351 -22.04 -14.88 -0.77
N GLU A 352 -21.81 -15.43 0.44
CA GLU A 352 -20.47 -15.79 0.98
C GLU A 352 -19.53 -16.42 -0.05
N ARG A 353 -20.01 -17.42 -0.80
CA ARG A 353 -19.18 -18.15 -1.78
C ARG A 353 -18.70 -17.27 -2.93
N ASP A 354 -19.50 -16.30 -3.35
CA ASP A 354 -19.13 -15.34 -4.38
C ASP A 354 -18.24 -14.22 -3.81
N VAL A 355 -18.44 -13.81 -2.55
CA VAL A 355 -17.50 -12.90 -1.85
C VAL A 355 -16.10 -13.53 -1.78
N SER A 356 -16.02 -14.81 -1.38
CA SER A 356 -14.77 -15.58 -1.37
C SER A 356 -14.13 -15.69 -2.75
N ALA A 357 -14.92 -15.83 -3.82
CA ALA A 357 -14.42 -15.85 -5.19
C ALA A 357 -13.96 -14.44 -5.67
N ILE A 358 -14.59 -13.35 -5.22
CA ILE A 358 -14.11 -11.97 -5.49
C ILE A 358 -12.77 -11.73 -4.78
N VAL A 359 -12.57 -12.24 -3.55
CA VAL A 359 -11.27 -12.19 -2.86
C VAL A 359 -10.18 -12.83 -3.72
N SER A 360 -10.36 -14.08 -4.14
CA SER A 360 -9.40 -14.78 -5.01
C SER A 360 -9.20 -14.10 -6.37
N LEU A 361 -10.21 -13.39 -6.88
CA LEU A 361 -10.13 -12.59 -8.11
C LEU A 361 -9.31 -11.31 -7.91
N PHE A 362 -9.39 -10.67 -6.74
CA PHE A 362 -8.68 -9.43 -6.39
C PHE A 362 -7.22 -9.68 -5.92
N GLU A 363 -6.89 -10.90 -5.48
CA GLU A 363 -5.49 -11.30 -5.15
C GLU A 363 -4.62 -11.60 -6.38
N ARG A 364 -5.19 -11.69 -7.60
CA ARG A 364 -4.47 -12.04 -8.85
C ARG A 364 -3.37 -11.02 -9.20
N ASP A 365 -2.24 -11.49 -9.72
CA ASP A 365 -1.02 -10.68 -9.89
C ASP A 365 -1.14 -9.50 -10.86
N TYR A 366 -2.14 -9.52 -11.75
CA TYR A 366 -2.53 -8.37 -12.57
C TYR A 366 -2.65 -7.09 -11.72
N TRP A 367 -3.39 -7.16 -10.61
CA TRP A 367 -3.68 -5.98 -9.77
C TRP A 367 -2.44 -5.42 -9.06
N LYS A 368 -1.38 -6.24 -8.95
CA LYS A 368 -0.12 -5.89 -8.29
C LYS A 368 0.80 -5.10 -9.22
N ARG A 369 0.77 -5.31 -10.54
CA ARG A 369 1.68 -4.64 -11.51
C ARG A 369 1.53 -3.11 -11.46
N LEU A 370 2.63 -2.39 -11.64
CA LEU A 370 2.61 -0.93 -11.79
C LEU A 370 2.11 -0.49 -13.17
N TRP A 371 2.66 -1.07 -14.24
CA TRP A 371 2.38 -0.69 -15.62
C TRP A 371 0.88 -0.58 -15.96
N VAL A 372 0.08 -1.56 -15.49
CA VAL A 372 -1.37 -1.60 -15.69
C VAL A 372 -2.11 -0.37 -15.15
N VAL A 373 -1.53 0.39 -14.21
CA VAL A 373 -2.13 1.62 -13.68
C VAL A 373 -2.27 2.67 -14.78
N GLN A 374 -1.22 2.96 -15.56
CA GLN A 374 -1.35 3.90 -16.68
C GLN A 374 -2.19 3.33 -17.83
N GLU A 375 -2.08 2.03 -18.11
CA GLU A 375 -2.83 1.32 -19.16
C GLU A 375 -4.35 1.44 -18.98
N VAL A 376 -4.84 1.35 -17.73
CA VAL A 376 -6.26 1.55 -17.40
C VAL A 376 -6.62 3.04 -17.27
N TYR A 377 -5.74 3.86 -16.70
CA TYR A 377 -6.03 5.29 -16.45
C TYR A 377 -6.22 6.09 -17.74
N VAL A 378 -5.41 5.86 -18.78
CA VAL A 378 -5.58 6.59 -20.06
C VAL A 378 -6.66 5.97 -20.96
N ALA A 379 -7.33 4.90 -20.52
CA ALA A 379 -8.26 4.15 -21.35
C ALA A 379 -9.56 4.92 -21.61
N ARG A 380 -9.87 5.20 -22.88
CA ARG A 380 -11.18 5.73 -23.31
C ARG A 380 -12.36 4.85 -22.88
N LYS A 381 -12.10 3.55 -22.74
CA LYS A 381 -13.04 2.50 -22.35
C LYS A 381 -12.25 1.25 -21.97
N ALA A 382 -12.41 0.76 -20.75
CA ALA A 382 -11.82 -0.51 -20.32
C ALA A 382 -12.88 -1.62 -20.21
N THR A 383 -12.49 -2.86 -20.52
CA THR A 383 -13.33 -4.06 -20.34
C THR A 383 -12.48 -5.18 -19.77
N VAL A 384 -12.95 -5.76 -18.67
CA VAL A 384 -12.29 -6.84 -17.93
C VAL A 384 -12.77 -8.20 -18.45
N TYR A 385 -11.82 -9.06 -18.77
CA TYR A 385 -11.99 -10.42 -19.28
C TYR A 385 -11.40 -11.40 -18.25
N CYS A 386 -12.15 -12.47 -17.95
CA CYS A 386 -11.73 -13.52 -17.05
C CYS A 386 -12.32 -14.86 -17.52
N GLY A 387 -11.46 -15.73 -18.04
CA GLY A 387 -11.88 -16.95 -18.75
C GLY A 387 -12.85 -16.67 -19.90
N SER A 388 -14.06 -17.23 -19.82
CA SER A 388 -15.15 -17.00 -20.78
C SER A 388 -16.01 -15.76 -20.48
N THR A 389 -15.80 -15.10 -19.33
CA THR A 389 -16.60 -13.97 -18.88
C THR A 389 -15.96 -12.63 -19.23
N LYS A 390 -16.79 -11.60 -19.44
CA LYS A 390 -16.32 -10.22 -19.59
C LYS A 390 -17.31 -9.20 -19.02
N LEU A 391 -16.81 -8.11 -18.44
CA LEU A 391 -17.60 -6.99 -17.92
C LEU A 391 -16.90 -5.64 -18.17
N PRO A 392 -17.66 -4.54 -18.33
CA PRO A 392 -17.13 -3.18 -18.25
C PRO A 392 -16.38 -2.90 -16.93
N TRP A 393 -15.38 -2.01 -16.99
CA TRP A 393 -14.55 -1.62 -15.83
C TRP A 393 -15.34 -0.92 -14.71
N ASP A 394 -16.30 -0.07 -15.06
CA ASP A 394 -17.15 0.67 -14.13
C ASP A 394 -17.89 -0.24 -13.14
N ILE A 395 -18.23 -1.47 -13.53
CA ILE A 395 -18.85 -2.47 -12.64
C ILE A 395 -17.85 -2.97 -11.58
N TYR A 396 -16.58 -3.12 -11.94
CA TYR A 396 -15.51 -3.52 -11.02
C TYR A 396 -15.14 -2.38 -10.06
N GLU A 397 -14.94 -1.18 -10.58
CA GLU A 397 -14.68 0.05 -9.81
C GLU A 397 -15.83 0.30 -8.80
N SER A 398 -17.07 0.40 -9.29
CA SER A 398 -18.26 0.63 -8.46
C SER A 398 -18.51 -0.47 -7.41
N ALA A 399 -18.20 -1.74 -7.71
CA ALA A 399 -18.28 -2.80 -6.72
C ALA A 399 -17.15 -2.71 -5.67
N SER A 400 -15.96 -2.26 -6.07
CA SER A 400 -14.81 -2.10 -5.16
C SER A 400 -15.01 -0.93 -4.19
N ASP A 401 -15.54 0.21 -4.66
CA ASP A 401 -15.92 1.36 -3.81
C ASP A 401 -16.92 0.95 -2.72
N VAL A 402 -17.92 0.14 -3.09
CA VAL A 402 -18.91 -0.43 -2.17
C VAL A 402 -18.25 -1.34 -1.14
N LEU A 403 -17.35 -2.23 -1.56
CA LEU A 403 -16.65 -3.15 -0.66
C LEU A 403 -15.71 -2.41 0.31
N GLN A 404 -15.01 -1.37 -0.16
CA GLN A 404 -14.19 -0.50 0.68
C GLN A 404 -15.06 0.26 1.71
N THR A 405 -16.18 0.85 1.27
CA THR A 405 -17.13 1.55 2.16
C THR A 405 -17.73 0.61 3.21
N HIS A 406 -18.02 -0.63 2.84
CA HIS A 406 -18.59 -1.66 3.72
C HIS A 406 -17.53 -2.51 4.45
N LYS A 407 -16.26 -2.08 4.55
CA LYS A 407 -15.18 -2.84 5.22
C LYS A 407 -15.57 -3.35 6.62
N ARG A 408 -16.25 -2.54 7.44
CA ARG A 408 -16.71 -2.95 8.79
C ARG A 408 -17.75 -4.07 8.76
N ASP A 409 -18.63 -4.10 7.76
CA ASP A 409 -19.58 -5.20 7.60
C ASP A 409 -18.89 -6.48 7.08
N LEU A 410 -17.83 -6.33 6.26
CA LEU A 410 -16.97 -7.45 5.84
C LEU A 410 -16.19 -8.04 7.02
N ASP A 411 -15.58 -7.23 7.89
CA ASP A 411 -14.89 -7.71 9.10
C ASP A 411 -15.87 -8.40 10.08
N LEU A 412 -17.13 -7.99 10.11
CA LEU A 412 -18.20 -8.60 10.93
C LEU A 412 -18.68 -9.96 10.37
N TYR A 413 -18.87 -10.07 9.05
CA TYR A 413 -19.37 -11.30 8.42
C TYR A 413 -18.27 -12.31 8.08
N PHE A 414 -17.02 -11.87 7.91
CA PHE A 414 -15.87 -12.70 7.54
C PHE A 414 -14.65 -12.46 8.49
N PRO A 415 -14.80 -12.68 9.82
CA PRO A 415 -13.77 -12.38 10.80
C PRO A 415 -12.56 -13.33 10.70
N SER A 416 -11.34 -12.78 10.74
CA SER A 416 -10.09 -13.55 10.60
C SER A 416 -9.83 -14.58 11.70
N ASN A 417 -10.42 -14.43 12.90
CA ASN A 417 -10.08 -15.21 14.09
C ASN A 417 -11.27 -16.04 14.60
N SER A 418 -11.83 -16.92 13.78
CA SER A 418 -12.72 -17.97 14.26
C SER A 418 -11.92 -19.18 14.76
N GLN A 419 -11.71 -19.28 16.08
CA GLN A 419 -11.23 -20.51 16.74
C GLN A 419 -12.33 -21.58 16.66
N GLY A 420 -12.48 -22.24 15.51
CA GLY A 420 -13.42 -23.34 15.35
C GLY A 420 -13.82 -23.63 13.90
N ARG A 421 -13.39 -24.80 13.43
CA ARG A 421 -13.75 -25.48 12.16
C ARG A 421 -13.20 -24.84 10.88
N ASP A 422 -12.66 -25.72 10.04
CA ASP A 422 -12.20 -25.55 8.65
C ASP A 422 -11.20 -24.41 8.37
N TYR A 423 -9.91 -24.77 8.41
CA TYR A 423 -8.77 -23.96 7.94
C TYR A 423 -8.79 -23.77 6.41
N SER A 424 -9.71 -22.96 5.90
CA SER A 424 -9.80 -22.61 4.47
C SER A 424 -10.24 -21.17 4.17
N ARG A 425 -10.53 -20.35 5.21
CA ARG A 425 -10.96 -18.94 5.07
C ARG A 425 -9.84 -17.89 5.19
N ALA A 426 -8.59 -18.29 5.40
CA ALA A 426 -7.45 -17.37 5.21
C ALA A 426 -7.20 -17.16 3.71
N SER A 427 -6.88 -15.94 3.29
CA SER A 427 -6.46 -15.70 1.90
C SER A 427 -5.09 -16.32 1.61
N LYS A 428 -4.71 -16.41 0.33
CA LYS A 428 -3.39 -16.93 -0.07
C LYS A 428 -2.23 -16.10 0.52
N ASN A 429 -2.50 -14.86 0.91
CA ASN A 429 -1.55 -13.88 1.45
C ASN A 429 -1.77 -13.54 2.94
N GLN A 430 -2.52 -14.35 3.70
CA GLN A 430 -2.79 -14.19 5.15
C GLN A 430 -3.57 -12.92 5.57
N TYR A 431 -4.05 -12.10 4.64
CA TYR A 431 -4.89 -10.92 4.94
C TYR A 431 -6.37 -11.29 5.17
N SER A 432 -7.11 -10.41 5.86
CA SER A 432 -8.58 -10.55 5.98
C SER A 432 -9.28 -10.27 4.65
N TYR A 433 -10.47 -10.86 4.47
CA TYR A 433 -11.31 -10.57 3.30
C TYR A 433 -11.61 -9.07 3.19
N ALA A 434 -11.84 -8.40 4.31
CA ALA A 434 -12.08 -6.96 4.36
C ALA A 434 -10.84 -6.12 4.00
N GLN A 435 -9.62 -6.59 4.27
CA GLN A 435 -8.39 -5.91 3.82
C GLN A 435 -8.20 -6.03 2.31
N ILE A 436 -8.42 -7.22 1.75
CA ILE A 436 -8.24 -7.47 0.31
C ILE A 436 -9.29 -6.70 -0.50
N LEU A 437 -10.56 -6.80 -0.12
CA LEU A 437 -11.66 -6.16 -0.85
C LEU A 437 -11.73 -4.64 -0.67
N ALA A 438 -11.02 -4.06 0.31
CA ALA A 438 -10.93 -2.62 0.51
C ALA A 438 -9.67 -1.97 -0.11
N TYR A 439 -8.58 -2.73 -0.33
CA TYR A 439 -7.27 -2.16 -0.71
C TYR A 439 -6.54 -2.89 -1.86
N GLN A 440 -7.02 -4.05 -2.31
CA GLN A 440 -6.51 -4.77 -3.50
C GLN A 440 -7.55 -4.72 -4.63
N GLY A 441 -7.34 -5.45 -5.73
CA GLY A 441 -8.24 -5.39 -6.88
C GLY A 441 -8.30 -3.96 -7.48
N PRO A 442 -9.49 -3.50 -7.93
CA PRO A 442 -9.69 -2.15 -8.44
C PRO A 442 -9.37 -1.05 -7.41
N ALA A 443 -9.62 -1.26 -6.11
CA ALA A 443 -9.28 -0.30 -5.05
C ALA A 443 -7.77 -0.05 -4.86
N SER A 444 -6.91 -0.77 -5.59
CA SER A 444 -5.48 -0.48 -5.68
C SER A 444 -5.11 0.52 -6.78
N PHE A 445 -6.08 1.03 -7.54
CA PHE A 445 -5.90 2.03 -8.60
C PHE A 445 -6.23 3.43 -8.08
N PRO A 446 -5.63 4.50 -8.62
CA PRO A 446 -5.97 5.85 -8.22
C PRO A 446 -7.38 6.21 -8.70
N ASN A 447 -8.16 6.83 -7.82
CA ASN A 447 -9.46 7.37 -8.19
C ASN A 447 -9.26 8.62 -9.07
N HIS A 448 -9.75 8.57 -10.31
CA HIS A 448 -9.64 9.67 -11.28
C HIS A 448 -9.99 11.04 -10.68
N ARG A 449 -11.16 11.14 -10.04
CA ARG A 449 -11.66 12.40 -9.46
C ARG A 449 -10.81 12.90 -8.31
N ALA A 450 -10.10 12.02 -7.61
CA ALA A 450 -9.16 12.43 -6.57
C ALA A 450 -7.91 13.06 -7.21
N LEU A 451 -7.32 12.44 -8.23
CA LEU A 451 -6.16 12.99 -8.93
C LEU A 451 -6.49 14.29 -9.69
N ASP A 452 -7.65 14.38 -10.35
CA ASP A 452 -8.13 15.59 -11.04
C ASP A 452 -8.24 16.82 -10.11
N LEU A 453 -8.44 16.59 -8.80
CA LEU A 453 -8.48 17.62 -7.75
C LEU A 453 -7.09 17.91 -7.15
N CYS A 454 -6.09 17.06 -7.35
CA CYS A 454 -4.74 17.19 -6.80
C CYS A 454 -3.82 18.05 -7.70
N GLN A 455 -4.35 19.05 -8.41
CA GLN A 455 -3.66 19.73 -9.53
C GLN A 455 -2.25 20.28 -9.22
N GLN A 456 -1.99 20.66 -7.96
CA GLN A 456 -0.66 21.07 -7.50
C GLN A 456 0.20 19.88 -7.02
N ASP A 457 -0.35 18.99 -6.18
CA ASP A 457 0.40 17.89 -5.55
C ASP A 457 0.48 16.59 -6.40
N LEU A 458 -0.01 16.62 -7.65
CA LEU A 458 -0.30 15.45 -8.48
C LEU A 458 0.86 14.44 -8.57
N LEU A 459 2.09 14.90 -8.82
CA LEU A 459 3.24 14.01 -8.96
C LEU A 459 3.51 13.21 -7.67
N LEU A 460 3.41 13.85 -6.50
CA LEU A 460 3.65 13.18 -5.21
C LEU A 460 2.55 12.15 -4.90
N GLU A 461 1.28 12.47 -5.16
CA GLU A 461 0.18 11.52 -4.96
C GLU A 461 0.21 10.34 -5.94
N VAL A 462 0.56 10.58 -7.21
CA VAL A 462 0.73 9.49 -8.18
C VAL A 462 1.92 8.60 -7.79
N MET A 463 3.05 9.18 -7.33
CA MET A 463 4.18 8.41 -6.80
C MET A 463 3.78 7.61 -5.54
N ARG A 464 2.96 8.16 -4.62
CA ARG A 464 2.40 7.45 -3.46
C ARG A 464 1.60 6.21 -3.87
N VAL A 465 0.75 6.32 -4.90
CA VAL A 465 -0.03 5.20 -5.44
C VAL A 465 0.87 4.17 -6.13
N GLY A 466 1.82 4.61 -6.96
CA GLY A 466 2.76 3.74 -7.65
C GLY A 466 3.69 2.97 -6.72
N ARG A 467 4.05 3.55 -5.56
CA ARG A 467 4.99 2.98 -4.57
C ARG A 467 4.64 1.55 -4.16
N ARG A 468 3.35 1.24 -3.95
CA ARG A 468 2.87 -0.09 -3.51
C ARG A 468 2.68 -1.10 -4.65
N LYS A 469 2.83 -0.69 -5.92
CA LYS A 469 2.73 -1.58 -7.07
C LYS A 469 4.07 -2.26 -7.37
N PHE A 470 4.02 -3.50 -7.83
CA PHE A 470 5.18 -4.28 -8.25
C PHE A 470 5.75 -3.75 -9.57
N ALA A 471 7.06 -3.57 -9.59
CA ALA A 471 7.87 -3.24 -10.76
C ALA A 471 9.25 -3.89 -10.60
N SER A 472 9.84 -4.37 -11.69
CA SER A 472 11.08 -5.16 -11.66
C SER A 472 12.35 -4.29 -11.67
N ASP A 473 12.32 -3.16 -12.36
CA ASP A 473 13.34 -2.11 -12.26
C ASP A 473 12.83 -1.01 -11.30
N ALA A 474 13.68 -0.50 -10.42
CA ALA A 474 13.33 0.59 -9.53
C ALA A 474 12.94 1.88 -10.28
N LYS A 475 13.50 2.12 -11.47
CA LYS A 475 13.20 3.31 -12.30
C LYS A 475 11.78 3.27 -12.87
N ASP A 476 11.22 2.07 -13.08
CA ASP A 476 9.83 1.89 -13.52
C ASP A 476 8.82 2.52 -12.53
N LYS A 477 9.18 2.71 -11.25
CA LYS A 477 8.35 3.45 -10.27
C LYS A 477 7.99 4.86 -10.74
N VAL A 478 8.81 5.45 -11.61
CA VAL A 478 8.58 6.76 -12.27
C VAL A 478 8.07 6.56 -13.70
N PHE A 479 8.71 5.71 -14.50
CA PHE A 479 8.34 5.56 -15.92
C PHE A 479 6.97 4.90 -16.12
N GLY A 480 6.57 4.01 -15.20
CA GLY A 480 5.28 3.32 -15.19
C GLY A 480 4.08 4.19 -14.80
N ILE A 481 4.30 5.42 -14.32
CA ILE A 481 3.22 6.37 -13.95
C ILE A 481 3.04 7.52 -14.94
N LEU A 482 3.90 7.68 -15.96
CA LEU A 482 3.96 8.89 -16.79
C LEU A 482 2.61 9.25 -17.45
N GLY A 483 1.80 8.25 -17.83
CA GLY A 483 0.46 8.46 -18.38
C GLY A 483 -0.56 9.15 -17.46
N LEU A 484 -0.32 9.18 -16.15
CA LEU A 484 -1.18 9.86 -15.16
C LEU A 484 -0.82 11.35 -14.98
N LEU A 485 0.36 11.76 -15.44
CA LEU A 485 0.89 13.11 -15.24
C LEU A 485 0.45 14.06 -16.37
N THR A 486 0.38 15.35 -16.08
CA THR A 486 0.16 16.41 -17.09
C THR A 486 1.30 16.41 -18.13
N PRO A 487 1.07 16.94 -19.35
CA PRO A 487 2.11 17.00 -20.39
C PRO A 487 3.40 17.71 -19.91
N ASP A 488 3.25 18.77 -19.12
CA ASP A 488 4.35 19.60 -18.64
C ASP A 488 5.26 18.80 -17.69
N ILE A 489 4.69 18.27 -16.59
CA ILE A 489 5.40 17.43 -15.61
C ILE A 489 6.00 16.18 -16.29
N ARG A 490 5.30 15.60 -17.27
CA ARG A 490 5.78 14.44 -18.04
C ARG A 490 7.03 14.77 -18.86
N SER A 491 7.18 16.00 -19.35
CA SER A 491 8.31 16.39 -20.21
C SER A 491 9.63 16.55 -19.44
N GLU A 492 9.56 16.88 -18.14
CA GLU A 492 10.70 16.92 -17.22
C GLU A 492 11.15 15.52 -16.78
N LEU A 493 10.24 14.54 -16.75
CA LEU A 493 10.49 13.16 -16.31
C LEU A 493 10.81 12.23 -17.50
N ARG A 494 11.91 12.54 -18.20
CA ARG A 494 12.39 11.79 -19.37
C ARG A 494 12.71 10.33 -19.01
N VAL A 495 12.36 9.41 -19.92
CA VAL A 495 12.66 7.98 -19.79
C VAL A 495 14.12 7.73 -20.18
N ASP A 496 14.97 7.48 -19.18
CA ASP A 496 16.36 7.09 -19.36
C ASP A 496 16.67 5.85 -18.51
N TYR A 497 16.93 4.71 -19.17
CA TYR A 497 17.31 3.47 -18.52
C TYR A 497 18.83 3.34 -18.24
N GLY A 498 19.65 4.23 -18.81
CA GLY A 498 21.09 4.36 -18.51
C GLY A 498 21.36 5.20 -17.25
N ALA A 499 20.46 6.11 -16.89
CA ALA A 499 20.51 6.83 -15.61
C ALA A 499 20.47 5.87 -14.40
N SER A 500 21.17 6.25 -13.32
CA SER A 500 21.05 5.54 -12.04
C SER A 500 19.71 5.84 -11.38
N VAL A 501 19.22 4.89 -10.56
CA VAL A 501 18.01 5.07 -9.72
C VAL A 501 18.11 6.35 -8.88
N LYS A 502 19.33 6.68 -8.40
CA LYS A 502 19.61 7.92 -7.68
C LYS A 502 19.28 9.16 -8.49
N GLN A 503 19.80 9.27 -9.71
CA GLN A 503 19.54 10.43 -10.58
C GLN A 503 18.04 10.57 -10.85
N VAL A 504 17.37 9.48 -11.23
CA VAL A 504 15.93 9.47 -11.51
C VAL A 504 15.12 9.93 -10.29
N TYR A 505 15.40 9.42 -9.09
CA TYR A 505 14.66 9.79 -7.88
C TYR A 505 14.99 11.21 -7.40
N THR A 506 16.24 11.67 -7.52
CA THR A 506 16.57 13.10 -7.26
C THR A 506 15.87 14.04 -8.23
N ASN A 507 15.65 13.62 -9.49
CA ASN A 507 14.93 14.41 -10.48
C ASN A 507 13.42 14.49 -10.18
N VAL A 508 12.81 13.43 -9.65
CA VAL A 508 11.41 13.50 -9.16
C VAL A 508 11.28 14.49 -8.01
N VAL A 509 12.23 14.52 -7.06
CA VAL A 509 12.22 15.51 -5.97
C VAL A 509 12.40 16.93 -6.52
N ASP A 510 13.30 17.13 -7.48
CA ASP A 510 13.53 18.42 -8.13
C ASP A 510 12.26 18.96 -8.82
N VAL A 511 11.58 18.11 -9.60
CA VAL A 511 10.32 18.46 -10.26
C VAL A 511 9.22 18.75 -9.24
N ILE A 512 9.09 17.99 -8.15
CA ILE A 512 8.13 18.31 -7.07
C ILE A 512 8.44 19.68 -6.46
N LEU A 513 9.69 19.95 -6.11
CA LEU A 513 10.10 21.24 -5.51
C LEU A 513 9.77 22.41 -6.43
N HIS A 514 10.20 22.37 -7.70
CA HIS A 514 10.02 23.46 -8.65
C HIS A 514 8.58 23.63 -9.18
N THR A 515 7.73 22.60 -9.14
CA THR A 515 6.32 22.71 -9.57
C THR A 515 5.34 23.05 -8.44
N THR A 516 5.71 22.81 -7.18
CA THR A 516 4.77 22.93 -6.04
C THR A 516 5.19 23.92 -4.95
N SER A 517 6.47 24.30 -4.88
CA SER A 517 7.07 24.96 -3.71
C SER A 517 6.79 24.20 -2.39
N ARG A 518 6.74 22.86 -2.41
CA ARG A 518 6.50 22.01 -1.22
C ARG A 518 7.63 21.03 -0.94
N LEU A 519 7.90 20.84 0.35
CA LEU A 519 8.87 19.88 0.89
C LEU A 519 8.19 18.56 1.34
N ASP A 520 6.88 18.41 1.17
CA ASP A 520 6.10 17.26 1.68
C ASP A 520 6.51 15.89 1.14
N PHE A 521 7.32 15.82 0.07
CA PHE A 521 7.95 14.58 -0.37
C PHE A 521 8.89 14.00 0.69
N ILE A 522 9.52 14.82 1.55
CA ILE A 522 10.54 14.35 2.51
C ILE A 522 9.95 13.37 3.52
N CYS A 523 8.65 13.52 3.82
CA CYS A 523 7.91 12.62 4.70
C CYS A 523 7.71 11.21 4.09
N GLU A 524 7.90 11.04 2.78
CA GLU A 524 7.95 9.71 2.14
C GLU A 524 9.31 9.01 2.32
N SER A 525 10.35 9.70 2.77
CA SER A 525 11.68 9.13 3.08
C SER A 525 11.72 8.37 4.42
N ILE A 526 10.56 8.16 5.04
CA ILE A 526 10.40 7.37 6.27
C ILE A 526 10.29 5.89 5.93
N HIS A 527 11.21 5.11 6.50
CA HIS A 527 11.24 3.66 6.35
C HIS A 527 11.29 3.00 7.72
N PHE A 528 10.13 2.64 8.27
CA PHE A 528 10.00 1.76 9.43
C PHE A 528 9.31 0.44 9.00
N PRO A 529 9.90 -0.74 9.25
CA PRO A 529 11.22 -0.99 9.83
C PRO A 529 12.37 -0.47 8.95
N LEU A 530 13.59 -0.37 9.53
CA LEU A 530 14.71 0.34 8.91
C LEU A 530 15.09 -0.24 7.55
N HIS A 531 14.89 0.52 6.48
CA HIS A 531 15.33 0.17 5.14
C HIS A 531 16.73 0.72 4.88
N THR A 532 17.69 -0.18 4.69
CA THR A 532 19.02 0.17 4.15
C THR A 532 18.92 0.27 2.64
N ASN A 533 18.59 1.46 2.14
CA ASN A 533 18.55 1.74 0.71
C ASN A 533 19.89 1.42 0.01
N THR A 534 19.82 0.54 -0.99
CA THR A 534 20.97 0.05 -1.77
C THR A 534 21.37 0.99 -2.92
N HIS A 535 20.56 2.00 -3.25
CA HIS A 535 20.79 2.93 -4.36
C HIS A 535 21.62 4.17 -3.99
N GLY A 536 22.07 4.30 -2.73
CA GLY A 536 22.90 5.42 -2.28
C GLY A 536 22.20 6.79 -2.34
N LEU A 537 20.86 6.80 -2.21
CA LEU A 537 20.07 8.03 -2.10
C LEU A 537 20.44 8.76 -0.79
N PRO A 538 20.38 10.10 -0.78
CA PRO A 538 20.40 10.89 0.45
C PRO A 538 19.23 10.56 1.38
N SER A 539 19.37 10.89 2.67
CA SER A 539 18.32 10.64 3.67
C SER A 539 17.02 11.43 3.42
N TRP A 540 17.09 12.53 2.68
CA TRP A 540 15.93 13.34 2.30
C TRP A 540 15.20 12.85 1.04
N VAL A 541 15.79 11.97 0.22
CA VAL A 541 15.15 11.46 -1.02
C VAL A 541 14.38 10.16 -0.73
N PRO A 542 13.09 10.06 -1.07
CA PRO A 542 12.32 8.84 -0.85
C PRO A 542 12.84 7.68 -1.72
N ASP A 543 13.03 6.51 -1.12
CA ASP A 543 13.14 5.28 -1.91
C ASP A 543 11.73 4.81 -2.30
N TRP A 544 11.32 5.09 -3.53
CA TRP A 544 10.05 4.62 -4.10
C TRP A 544 10.10 3.16 -4.59
N SER A 545 11.28 2.53 -4.67
CA SER A 545 11.40 1.10 -4.96
C SER A 545 10.77 0.28 -3.81
N HIS A 546 11.05 0.73 -2.59
CA HIS A 546 10.55 0.21 -1.33
C HIS A 546 9.18 0.83 -0.96
N ALA A 547 8.23 -0.01 -0.54
CA ALA A 547 6.94 0.40 0.02
C ALA A 547 6.95 0.21 1.54
N PRO A 548 6.95 1.28 2.36
CA PRO A 548 6.97 1.15 3.81
C PRO A 548 5.63 0.64 4.37
N ASP A 549 5.72 -0.14 5.45
CA ASP A 549 4.57 -0.60 6.25
C ASP A 549 3.82 0.59 6.89
N CYS A 550 4.58 1.58 7.37
CA CYS A 550 4.05 2.81 7.95
C CYS A 550 3.75 3.86 6.87
N ALA A 551 2.67 4.62 7.07
CA ALA A 551 2.36 5.80 6.26
C ALA A 551 2.85 7.08 6.94
N ALA A 552 3.33 8.03 6.14
CA ALA A 552 3.70 9.38 6.57
C ALA A 552 2.51 10.14 7.17
N LEU A 553 2.75 10.99 8.17
CA LEU A 553 1.76 11.80 8.88
C LEU A 553 0.96 12.73 7.95
N GLY A 554 1.62 13.25 6.91
CA GLY A 554 1.02 14.12 5.89
C GLY A 554 0.38 13.39 4.71
N ALA A 555 0.46 12.05 4.62
CA ALA A 555 -0.15 11.31 3.51
C ALA A 555 -1.68 11.28 3.64
N MET A 556 -2.40 11.48 2.52
CA MET A 556 -3.87 11.64 2.51
C MET A 556 -4.63 10.51 3.23
N ASN A 557 -4.10 9.28 3.19
CA ASN A 557 -4.66 8.09 3.83
C ASN A 557 -4.80 8.18 5.37
N ILE A 558 -4.07 9.07 6.05
CA ILE A 558 -4.26 9.30 7.50
C ILE A 558 -5.45 10.26 7.75
N GLY A 559 -5.94 10.97 6.72
CA GLY A 559 -7.12 11.82 6.77
C GLY A 559 -6.94 13.08 7.62
N THR A 560 -5.72 13.62 7.67
CA THR A 560 -5.39 14.89 8.34
C THR A 560 -4.57 15.72 7.37
N LYS A 561 -5.08 16.88 6.96
CA LYS A 561 -4.26 17.88 6.26
C LYS A 561 -3.63 18.79 7.32
N PHE A 562 -2.48 18.35 7.84
CA PHE A 562 -1.65 19.20 8.70
C PHE A 562 -1.08 20.39 7.89
N SER A 563 -0.68 21.45 8.58
CA SER A 563 -0.17 22.68 7.96
C SER A 563 0.82 23.37 8.89
N ALA A 564 1.88 22.66 9.27
CA ALA A 564 2.88 23.14 10.23
C ALA A 564 3.57 24.42 9.74
N SER A 565 3.95 24.49 8.45
CA SER A 565 4.48 25.71 7.82
C SER A 565 3.41 26.69 7.31
N GLY A 566 2.12 26.48 7.64
CA GLY A 566 1.03 27.30 7.14
C GLY A 566 1.00 27.38 5.60
N THR A 567 1.02 28.61 5.09
CA THR A 567 1.15 28.95 3.65
C THR A 567 2.59 29.28 3.23
N ARG A 568 3.59 29.13 4.10
CA ARG A 568 5.00 29.43 3.77
C ARG A 568 5.52 28.39 2.78
N GLU A 569 5.89 28.84 1.58
CA GLU A 569 6.51 28.05 0.51
C GLU A 569 7.90 27.51 0.89
N ALA A 570 8.31 26.41 0.25
CA ALA A 570 9.62 25.79 0.45
C ALA A 570 10.74 26.74 0.01
N ASP A 571 11.75 26.85 0.87
CA ASP A 571 12.92 27.70 0.68
C ASP A 571 14.15 26.79 0.76
N PHE A 572 14.79 26.58 -0.39
CA PHE A 572 15.77 25.52 -0.58
C PHE A 572 16.84 25.89 -1.62
N ASP A 573 18.00 25.23 -1.52
CA ASP A 573 19.11 25.29 -2.47
C ASP A 573 19.72 23.89 -2.62
N PHE A 574 20.03 23.46 -3.84
CA PHE A 574 20.97 22.35 -4.03
C PHE A 574 22.41 22.88 -3.93
N GLU A 575 23.32 22.13 -3.31
CA GLU A 575 24.73 22.54 -3.19
C GLU A 575 25.35 22.64 -4.60
N SER A 576 25.75 23.84 -5.04
CA SER A 576 26.02 24.15 -6.47
C SER A 576 27.12 23.31 -7.11
N ASP A 577 28.10 22.89 -6.32
CA ASP A 577 29.21 22.04 -6.77
C ASP A 577 28.79 20.55 -6.82
N ASP A 578 27.71 20.18 -6.13
CA ASP A 578 27.19 18.82 -6.04
C ASP A 578 26.26 18.46 -7.21
N LYS A 579 26.87 18.26 -8.38
CA LYS A 579 26.23 17.72 -9.59
C LYS A 579 25.58 16.33 -9.40
N ARG A 580 25.74 15.68 -8.25
CA ARG A 580 25.11 14.39 -7.91
C ARG A 580 23.91 14.54 -6.97
N ARG A 581 23.55 15.78 -6.58
CA ARG A 581 22.43 16.12 -5.68
C ARG A 581 22.41 15.21 -4.45
N ASN A 582 23.56 15.05 -3.78
CA ASN A 582 23.60 14.39 -2.47
C ASN A 582 23.02 15.29 -1.39
N LYS A 583 23.28 16.60 -1.48
CA LYS A 583 22.83 17.57 -0.47
C LYS A 583 21.78 18.55 -0.96
N ILE A 584 20.88 18.90 -0.04
CA ILE A 584 19.93 20.01 -0.18
C ILE A 584 19.99 20.85 1.10
N LYS A 585 20.10 22.16 0.95
CA LYS A 585 19.91 23.13 2.03
C LYS A 585 18.43 23.50 2.06
N ILE A 586 17.82 23.53 3.24
CA ILE A 586 16.43 23.99 3.44
C ILE A 586 16.38 25.04 4.56
N ARG A 587 15.43 25.98 4.50
CA ARG A 587 15.12 26.87 5.63
C ARG A 587 13.89 26.43 6.42
N GLY A 588 13.90 26.73 7.71
CA GLY A 588 12.86 26.34 8.66
C GLY A 588 13.06 26.94 10.04
N VAL A 589 12.08 26.74 10.92
CA VAL A 589 12.12 27.18 12.32
C VAL A 589 12.49 26.00 13.22
N ARG A 590 13.61 26.10 13.94
CA ARG A 590 13.96 25.14 14.99
C ARG A 590 12.98 25.29 16.14
N ILE A 591 12.33 24.19 16.53
CA ILE A 591 11.30 24.22 17.58
C ILE A 591 11.87 23.83 18.94
N ASP A 592 12.59 22.71 19.00
CA ASP A 592 13.10 22.10 20.24
C ASP A 592 14.12 20.97 19.94
N THR A 593 14.64 20.30 20.97
CA THR A 593 15.45 19.07 20.86
C THR A 593 14.81 17.94 21.65
N VAL A 594 14.84 16.71 21.14
CA VAL A 594 14.39 15.50 21.85
C VAL A 594 15.25 15.29 23.09
N GLU A 595 14.61 15.20 24.26
CA GLU A 595 15.24 14.92 25.55
C GLU A 595 15.16 13.42 25.86
N ALA A 596 13.98 12.83 25.70
CA ALA A 596 13.74 11.40 25.96
C ALA A 596 12.68 10.84 25.00
N ARG A 597 12.75 9.54 24.71
CA ARG A 597 11.72 8.81 23.94
C ARG A 597 11.36 7.48 24.57
N GLY A 598 10.14 7.03 24.33
CA GLY A 598 9.66 5.71 24.72
C GLY A 598 10.16 4.59 23.80
N THR A 599 9.64 3.38 24.02
CA THR A 599 9.74 2.28 23.05
C THR A 599 9.05 2.64 21.73
N ALA A 600 9.47 2.06 20.61
CA ALA A 600 8.81 2.20 19.32
C ALA A 600 7.81 1.04 19.10
N VAL A 601 6.66 1.33 18.48
CA VAL A 601 5.69 0.28 18.12
C VAL A 601 6.06 -0.31 16.76
N GLY A 602 6.27 -1.62 16.71
CA GLY A 602 6.56 -2.36 15.48
C GLY A 602 5.43 -2.28 14.44
N THR A 603 5.70 -2.72 13.20
CA THR A 603 4.66 -2.79 12.15
C THR A 603 3.90 -4.11 12.18
N LEU A 604 4.60 -5.21 12.47
CA LEU A 604 4.01 -6.51 12.82
C LEU A 604 3.52 -6.57 14.28
N CYS A 605 2.93 -5.48 14.78
CA CYS A 605 2.50 -5.34 16.17
C CYS A 605 1.15 -6.02 16.46
N THR A 606 1.01 -6.56 17.67
CA THR A 606 -0.22 -7.12 18.21
C THR A 606 -0.96 -6.11 19.10
N LEU A 607 -2.10 -6.51 19.67
CA LEU A 607 -2.77 -5.69 20.69
C LEU A 607 -1.86 -5.43 21.90
N ALA A 608 -1.06 -6.42 22.33
CA ALA A 608 -0.22 -6.29 23.53
C ALA A 608 0.86 -5.21 23.38
N ASP A 609 1.42 -5.04 22.19
CA ASP A 609 2.47 -4.07 21.90
C ASP A 609 1.98 -2.62 22.09
N TYR A 610 0.75 -2.31 21.65
CA TYR A 610 0.14 -1.00 21.90
C TYR A 610 -0.09 -0.75 23.41
N LEU A 611 -0.49 -1.77 24.17
CA LEU A 611 -0.72 -1.66 25.62
C LEU A 611 0.60 -1.46 26.37
N MET A 612 1.64 -2.21 26.03
CA MET A 612 2.98 -2.07 26.63
C MET A 612 3.63 -0.74 26.26
N ALA A 613 3.45 -0.27 25.02
CA ALA A 613 3.87 1.07 24.61
C ALA A 613 3.15 2.15 25.42
N PHE A 614 1.82 2.09 25.58
CA PHE A 614 1.06 3.03 26.41
C PHE A 614 1.59 3.10 27.85
N ILE A 615 1.83 1.95 28.49
CA ILE A 615 2.36 1.88 29.86
C ILE A 615 3.76 2.52 29.94
N HIS A 616 4.68 2.16 29.03
CA HIS A 616 6.03 2.72 29.00
C HIS A 616 6.02 4.24 28.72
N TRP A 617 5.17 4.70 27.80
CA TRP A 617 5.08 6.11 27.43
C TRP A 617 4.47 6.94 28.56
N ARG A 618 3.47 6.41 29.27
CA ARG A 618 2.90 7.03 30.48
C ARG A 618 3.88 7.05 31.65
N ALA A 619 4.73 6.03 31.81
CA ALA A 619 5.81 6.05 32.80
C ALA A 619 6.87 7.12 32.49
N LEU A 620 7.28 7.24 31.22
CA LEU A 620 8.21 8.29 30.77
C LEU A 620 7.62 9.69 30.90
N LEU A 621 6.32 9.85 30.64
CA LEU A 621 5.57 11.07 30.87
C LEU A 621 5.68 11.51 32.35
N PHE A 622 5.34 10.65 33.31
CA PHE A 622 5.47 10.99 34.74
C PHE A 622 6.92 11.27 35.16
N GLY A 623 7.89 10.50 34.65
CA GLY A 623 9.32 10.76 34.88
C GLY A 623 9.83 12.09 34.31
N SER A 624 9.07 12.74 33.43
CA SER A 624 9.39 14.06 32.86
C SER A 624 8.72 15.24 33.56
N MET A 625 7.80 15.00 34.50
CA MET A 625 7.06 16.04 35.22
C MET A 625 7.88 16.67 36.36
N SER A 626 7.73 17.98 36.55
CA SER A 626 8.18 18.67 37.76
C SER A 626 7.31 18.25 38.97
N PRO A 627 7.89 18.12 40.18
CA PRO A 627 7.10 17.85 41.39
C PRO A 627 5.99 18.90 41.61
N GLY A 628 4.77 18.44 41.84
CA GLY A 628 3.60 19.29 42.10
C GLY A 628 2.91 19.87 40.84
N ALA A 629 3.31 19.51 39.63
CA ALA A 629 2.61 19.95 38.41
C ALA A 629 1.26 19.24 38.23
N ASP A 630 0.27 19.93 37.63
CA ASP A 630 -1.06 19.36 37.35
C ASP A 630 -0.99 18.23 36.32
N SER A 631 -1.23 17.00 36.77
CA SER A 631 -1.24 15.82 35.92
C SER A 631 -2.36 15.85 34.88
N SER A 632 -3.49 16.51 35.16
CA SER A 632 -4.67 16.45 34.28
C SER A 632 -4.47 17.17 32.95
N SER A 633 -3.80 18.32 32.95
CA SER A 633 -3.38 19.04 31.74
C SER A 633 -2.48 18.17 30.85
N PHE A 634 -1.46 17.54 31.44
CA PHE A 634 -0.54 16.67 30.70
C PHE A 634 -1.19 15.39 30.17
N GLN A 635 -2.20 14.86 30.86
CA GLN A 635 -2.94 13.68 30.39
C GLN A 635 -3.78 13.97 29.13
N ASP A 636 -4.38 15.17 29.00
CA ASP A 636 -5.05 15.56 27.75
C ASP A 636 -4.04 15.71 26.60
N VAL A 637 -2.92 16.40 26.83
CA VAL A 637 -1.83 16.51 25.85
C VAL A 637 -1.31 15.14 25.43
N PHE A 638 -1.17 14.19 26.36
CA PHE A 638 -0.79 12.81 26.07
C PHE A 638 -1.86 12.08 25.24
N CYS A 639 -3.13 12.12 25.63
CA CYS A 639 -4.23 11.47 24.90
C CYS A 639 -4.46 12.07 23.50
N ARG A 640 -4.25 13.39 23.32
CA ARG A 640 -4.24 14.04 22.01
C ARG A 640 -2.98 13.67 21.21
N THR A 641 -1.84 13.49 21.86
CA THR A 641 -0.61 13.03 21.19
C THR A 641 -0.76 11.60 20.64
N LEU A 642 -1.33 10.67 21.42
CA LEU A 642 -1.64 9.30 20.95
C LEU A 642 -2.58 9.27 19.74
N SER A 643 -3.50 10.23 19.63
CA SER A 643 -4.46 10.32 18.53
C SER A 643 -4.05 11.27 17.39
N LEU A 644 -2.84 11.85 17.43
CA LEU A 644 -2.34 12.88 16.50
C LEU A 644 -3.25 14.13 16.42
N GLY A 645 -3.81 14.53 17.56
CA GLY A 645 -4.79 15.61 17.70
C GLY A 645 -6.21 15.24 17.29
N LYS A 646 -6.46 14.01 16.82
CA LYS A 646 -7.80 13.57 16.39
C LYS A 646 -8.63 13.13 17.58
N VAL A 647 -9.45 14.02 18.10
CA VAL A 647 -10.51 13.70 19.07
C VAL A 647 -11.84 13.56 18.33
N PRO A 648 -12.59 12.45 18.47
CA PRO A 648 -13.92 12.32 17.89
C PRO A 648 -14.88 13.33 18.53
N ARG A 649 -15.75 13.97 17.73
CA ARG A 649 -16.59 15.11 18.14
C ARG A 649 -17.44 14.86 19.40
N GLN A 650 -17.86 13.62 19.66
CA GLN A 650 -18.62 13.26 20.87
C GLN A 650 -17.82 13.36 22.19
N TRP A 651 -16.49 13.51 22.12
CA TRP A 651 -15.59 13.60 23.29
C TRP A 651 -14.58 14.75 23.18
N ASP A 652 -14.91 15.83 22.45
CA ASP A 652 -13.95 16.93 22.17
C ASP A 652 -13.42 17.61 23.45
N ASN A 653 -14.21 17.58 24.54
CA ASN A 653 -13.79 18.04 25.85
C ASN A 653 -12.66 17.15 26.44
N ALA A 654 -11.64 17.80 27.00
CA ALA A 654 -10.43 17.14 27.49
C ALA A 654 -10.68 16.05 28.53
N ARG A 655 -11.60 16.28 29.48
CA ARG A 655 -11.86 15.37 30.59
C ARG A 655 -12.45 14.05 30.11
N ASP A 656 -13.42 14.08 29.20
CA ASP A 656 -13.99 12.86 28.64
C ASP A 656 -13.05 12.18 27.64
N TRP A 657 -12.23 12.91 26.87
CA TRP A 657 -11.23 12.26 26.02
C TRP A 657 -10.18 11.48 26.82
N VAL A 658 -9.65 12.07 27.90
CA VAL A 658 -8.73 11.37 28.82
C VAL A 658 -9.40 10.14 29.42
N ARG A 659 -10.62 10.30 29.94
CA ARG A 659 -11.42 9.22 30.53
C ARG A 659 -11.69 8.08 29.54
N VAL A 660 -12.06 8.38 28.31
CA VAL A 660 -12.28 7.40 27.23
C VAL A 660 -10.98 6.68 26.88
N CYS A 661 -9.90 7.42 26.65
CA CYS A 661 -8.60 6.86 26.29
C CYS A 661 -8.07 5.93 27.40
N TYR A 662 -7.98 6.43 28.63
CA TYR A 662 -7.48 5.66 29.76
C TYR A 662 -8.39 4.49 30.11
N HIS A 663 -9.72 4.61 29.98
CA HIS A 663 -10.63 3.48 30.16
C HIS A 663 -10.33 2.35 29.17
N VAL A 664 -10.25 2.65 27.88
CA VAL A 664 -10.00 1.63 26.85
C VAL A 664 -8.64 0.96 27.05
N PHE A 665 -7.57 1.72 27.32
CA PHE A 665 -6.26 1.12 27.62
C PHE A 665 -6.27 0.30 28.92
N ALA A 666 -6.81 0.84 30.03
CA ALA A 666 -6.82 0.15 31.32
C ALA A 666 -7.67 -1.13 31.32
N SER A 667 -8.87 -1.10 30.71
CA SER A 667 -9.70 -2.29 30.55
C SER A 667 -9.01 -3.34 29.68
N LEU A 668 -8.42 -2.96 28.54
CA LEU A 668 -7.71 -3.92 27.68
C LEU A 668 -6.44 -4.48 28.34
N ILE A 669 -5.74 -3.71 29.19
CA ILE A 669 -4.66 -4.22 30.03
C ILE A 669 -5.19 -5.27 31.00
N ARG A 670 -6.29 -5.01 31.71
CA ARG A 670 -6.89 -5.99 32.64
C ARG A 670 -7.45 -7.23 31.93
N GLU A 671 -8.01 -7.09 30.73
CA GLU A 671 -8.53 -8.19 29.90
C GLU A 671 -7.43 -9.08 29.28
N ARG A 672 -6.22 -8.55 29.03
CA ARG A 672 -5.16 -9.23 28.26
C ARG A 672 -3.90 -9.53 29.04
N LEU A 673 -3.60 -8.74 30.07
CA LEU A 673 -2.40 -8.81 30.91
C LEU A 673 -2.82 -8.75 32.39
N PRO A 674 -3.70 -9.65 32.87
CA PRO A 674 -4.33 -9.52 34.20
C PRO A 674 -3.32 -9.51 35.36
N HIS A 675 -2.19 -10.21 35.22
CA HIS A 675 -1.11 -10.26 36.19
C HIS A 675 -0.16 -9.05 36.16
N LEU A 676 -0.30 -8.14 35.18
CA LEU A 676 0.51 -6.94 35.13
C LEU A 676 0.05 -5.94 36.19
N ALA A 677 0.99 -5.50 37.02
CA ALA A 677 0.74 -4.43 37.97
C ALA A 677 0.55 -3.10 37.22
N ILE A 678 -0.56 -2.44 37.47
CA ILE A 678 -0.79 -1.03 37.13
C ILE A 678 -1.11 -0.28 38.42
N ASP A 679 -0.77 1.01 38.46
CA ASP A 679 -0.99 1.90 39.58
C ASP A 679 -2.48 2.22 39.83
N ARG A 680 -2.75 2.84 40.98
CA ARG A 680 -4.11 3.16 41.44
C ARG A 680 -4.87 4.14 40.53
N GLU A 681 -4.18 5.02 39.82
CA GLU A 681 -4.82 5.95 38.89
C GLU A 681 -5.34 5.19 37.67
N LEU A 682 -4.48 4.44 36.97
CA LEU A 682 -4.88 3.68 35.79
C LEU A 682 -5.91 2.59 36.12
N GLU A 683 -5.78 1.95 37.29
CA GLU A 683 -6.77 1.00 37.81
C GLU A 683 -8.17 1.64 37.95
N SER A 684 -8.26 2.92 38.37
CA SER A 684 -9.55 3.61 38.51
C SER A 684 -10.29 3.77 37.18
N TYR A 685 -9.56 4.05 36.09
CA TYR A 685 -10.15 4.17 34.75
C TYR A 685 -10.68 2.84 34.20
N SER A 686 -10.09 1.70 34.58
CA SER A 686 -10.63 0.38 34.18
C SER A 686 -12.07 0.14 34.69
N ARG A 687 -12.46 0.83 35.77
CA ARG A 687 -13.75 0.77 36.45
C ARG A 687 -14.69 1.94 36.09
N ALA A 688 -14.22 2.91 35.32
CA ALA A 688 -15.03 4.07 34.91
C ALA A 688 -16.10 3.66 33.89
N THR A 689 -17.33 4.14 34.07
CA THR A 689 -18.39 3.98 33.06
C THR A 689 -18.08 4.86 31.85
N VAL A 690 -18.05 4.27 30.65
CA VAL A 690 -17.83 4.93 29.36
C VAL A 690 -18.68 4.22 28.30
N ASP A 691 -19.22 4.99 27.33
CA ASP A 691 -20.10 4.49 26.25
C ASP A 691 -19.34 3.74 25.14
N ILE A 692 -18.50 2.77 25.52
CA ILE A 692 -17.77 1.86 24.63
C ILE A 692 -17.93 0.42 25.16
N PRO A 693 -18.78 -0.41 24.53
CA PRO A 693 -18.98 -1.79 24.94
C PRO A 693 -17.67 -2.61 24.93
N PRO A 694 -17.48 -3.61 25.82
CA PRO A 694 -16.25 -4.41 25.87
C PRO A 694 -15.84 -5.04 24.53
N ALA A 695 -16.81 -5.49 23.74
CA ALA A 695 -16.59 -6.06 22.41
C ALA A 695 -15.99 -5.06 21.40
N GLU A 696 -16.26 -3.75 21.58
CA GLU A 696 -15.82 -2.70 20.66
C GLU A 696 -14.46 -2.10 21.03
N ARG A 697 -14.02 -2.22 22.29
CA ARG A 697 -12.76 -1.64 22.82
C ARG A 697 -11.54 -1.89 21.92
N ARG A 698 -11.39 -3.09 21.37
CA ARG A 698 -10.27 -3.44 20.46
C ARG A 698 -10.35 -2.70 19.13
N ALA A 699 -11.54 -2.62 18.52
CA ALA A 699 -11.74 -1.88 17.28
C ALA A 699 -11.55 -0.38 17.52
N PHE A 700 -12.07 0.13 18.64
CA PHE A 700 -11.88 1.50 19.07
C PHE A 700 -10.40 1.88 19.21
N LEU A 701 -9.59 1.04 19.88
CA LEU A 701 -8.15 1.27 20.01
C LEU A 701 -7.46 1.29 18.65
N GLN A 702 -7.81 0.38 17.74
CA GLN A 702 -7.20 0.32 16.41
C GLN A 702 -7.55 1.55 15.55
N ASP A 703 -8.82 1.98 15.57
CA ASP A 703 -9.35 3.10 14.78
C ASP A 703 -8.87 4.47 15.32
N ASN A 704 -8.62 4.61 16.62
CA ASN A 704 -8.26 5.89 17.26
C ASN A 704 -6.78 6.04 17.61
N PHE A 705 -6.03 4.95 17.81
CA PHE A 705 -4.63 5.00 18.27
C PHE A 705 -3.71 4.08 17.45
N GLY A 706 -4.10 2.81 17.23
CA GLY A 706 -3.19 1.78 16.73
C GLY A 706 -2.50 2.14 15.40
N SER A 707 -3.28 2.55 14.39
CA SER A 707 -2.76 2.99 13.08
C SER A 707 -1.84 4.23 13.12
N ARG A 708 -1.83 4.97 14.24
CA ARG A 708 -1.05 6.20 14.44
C ARG A 708 0.24 5.93 15.20
N MET A 709 0.15 5.06 16.22
CA MET A 709 1.27 4.59 17.03
C MET A 709 2.25 3.72 16.23
N MET A 710 1.74 2.92 15.29
CA MET A 710 2.53 2.00 14.46
C MET A 710 3.68 2.71 13.72
N GLY A 711 4.91 2.18 13.85
CA GLY A 711 6.14 2.75 13.29
C GLY A 711 6.70 3.96 14.03
N ARG A 712 6.08 4.37 15.14
CA ARG A 712 6.42 5.59 15.90
C ARG A 712 6.75 5.31 17.37
N CYS A 713 7.40 6.27 18.01
CA CYS A 713 7.55 6.33 19.46
C CYS A 713 7.09 7.69 20.01
N PHE A 714 6.59 7.68 21.25
CA PHE A 714 6.37 8.90 22.03
C PHE A 714 7.69 9.55 22.42
N TYR A 715 7.74 10.87 22.40
CA TYR A 715 8.91 11.65 22.84
C TYR A 715 8.52 12.89 23.64
N VAL A 716 9.46 13.30 24.49
CA VAL A 716 9.43 14.56 25.24
C VAL A 716 10.64 15.39 24.83
N THR A 717 10.44 16.68 24.61
CA THR A 717 11.50 17.64 24.26
C THR A 717 12.07 18.34 25.49
N LYS A 718 13.23 19.00 25.35
CA LYS A 718 13.85 19.77 26.46
C LYS A 718 12.93 20.88 26.97
N GLY A 719 12.16 21.52 26.09
CA GLY A 719 11.07 22.44 26.43
C GLY A 719 9.79 21.77 26.96
N LYS A 720 9.85 20.52 27.41
CA LYS A 720 8.76 19.69 27.97
C LYS A 720 7.52 19.57 27.08
N ARG A 721 7.70 19.65 25.76
CA ARG A 721 6.67 19.43 24.74
C ARG A 721 6.59 17.95 24.40
N MET A 722 5.43 17.50 23.94
CA MET A 722 5.14 16.08 23.70
C MET A 722 4.80 15.80 22.23
N GLY A 723 5.17 14.61 21.75
CA GLY A 723 4.88 14.22 20.38
C GLY A 723 4.97 12.71 20.10
N LEU A 724 4.65 12.36 18.84
CA LEU A 724 4.90 11.06 18.22
C LEU A 724 5.73 11.28 16.97
N GLY A 725 6.71 10.43 16.68
CA GLY A 725 7.46 10.51 15.43
C GLY A 725 8.24 9.23 15.15
N SER A 726 9.06 9.25 14.11
CA SER A 726 9.88 8.11 13.66
C SER A 726 10.51 7.31 14.80
N GLY A 727 10.27 5.99 14.83
CA GLY A 727 10.80 5.08 15.85
C GLY A 727 12.34 4.98 15.90
N PHE A 728 13.06 5.58 14.94
CA PHE A 728 14.52 5.66 14.90
C PHE A 728 15.10 6.92 15.56
N MET A 729 14.26 7.79 16.11
CA MET A 729 14.74 8.99 16.79
C MET A 729 15.56 8.66 18.05
N THR A 730 16.41 9.59 18.45
CA THR A 730 17.27 9.53 19.64
C THR A 730 17.23 10.84 20.41
N ALA A 731 17.59 10.79 21.70
CA ALA A 731 17.87 12.01 22.46
C ALA A 731 18.98 12.81 21.76
N GLY A 732 18.82 14.13 21.65
CA GLY A 732 19.70 14.99 20.84
C GLY A 732 19.22 15.27 19.42
N ASP A 733 18.25 14.52 18.89
CA ASP A 733 17.63 14.84 17.59
C ASP A 733 16.82 16.15 17.68
N VAL A 734 16.83 16.92 16.59
CA VAL A 734 16.26 18.27 16.52
C VAL A 734 14.88 18.22 15.87
N ILE A 735 13.90 18.92 16.45
CA ILE A 735 12.57 19.09 15.85
C ILE A 735 12.52 20.44 15.15
N VAL A 736 12.21 20.42 13.85
CA VAL A 736 12.17 21.59 12.96
C VAL A 736 10.81 21.65 12.27
N VAL A 737 10.25 22.85 12.08
CA VAL A 737 9.19 23.06 11.08
C VAL A 737 9.85 23.69 9.85
N PRO A 738 10.12 22.91 8.80
CA PRO A 738 10.72 23.41 7.56
C PRO A 738 9.64 24.12 6.74
N PHE A 739 10.04 25.08 5.91
CA PHE A 739 9.09 25.77 5.05
C PHE A 739 8.60 24.83 3.92
N GLY A 740 7.37 25.06 3.44
CA GLY A 740 6.72 24.22 2.44
C GLY A 740 6.25 22.83 2.90
N CYS A 741 6.18 22.54 4.22
CA CYS A 741 5.87 21.21 4.74
C CYS A 741 4.62 21.19 5.65
N SER A 742 3.78 20.16 5.48
CA SER A 742 2.59 19.93 6.30
C SER A 742 2.91 19.57 7.75
N THR A 743 4.09 19.01 8.06
CA THR A 743 4.45 18.51 9.40
C THR A 743 5.82 18.97 9.88
N PRO A 744 6.05 19.06 11.20
CA PRO A 744 7.40 19.06 11.75
C PRO A 744 8.19 17.82 11.31
N ILE A 745 9.51 17.98 11.20
CA ILE A 745 10.46 16.90 10.88
C ILE A 745 11.51 16.73 11.99
N ILE A 746 12.13 15.55 11.99
CA ILE A 746 13.22 15.16 12.88
C ILE A 746 14.52 15.15 12.10
N LEU A 747 15.48 15.96 12.52
CA LEU A 747 16.84 16.03 11.96
C LEU A 747 17.88 15.63 13.01
N ARG A 748 18.79 14.72 12.66
CA ARG A 748 19.94 14.37 13.49
C ARG A 748 21.19 15.08 12.99
N PRO A 749 21.93 15.81 13.83
CA PRO A 749 23.26 16.30 13.45
C PRO A 749 24.19 15.12 13.18
N GLU A 750 24.70 15.00 11.95
CA GLU A 750 25.67 13.97 11.54
C GLU A 750 26.83 14.64 10.76
N GLY A 751 28.03 14.07 10.80
CA GLY A 751 29.20 14.63 10.10
C GLY A 751 29.85 15.84 10.81
N CYS A 752 30.73 16.54 10.08
CA CYS A 752 31.69 17.50 10.66
C CYS A 752 31.39 18.98 10.35
N ARG A 753 30.30 19.31 9.64
CA ARG A 753 30.07 20.64 9.03
C ARG A 753 28.64 21.20 9.20
N GLN A 754 28.02 21.00 10.37
CA GLN A 754 26.59 21.33 10.60
C GLN A 754 25.66 20.66 9.57
N GLU A 755 26.04 19.45 9.16
CA GLU A 755 25.27 18.60 8.27
C GLU A 755 24.24 17.80 9.10
N TYR A 756 23.11 17.45 8.48
CA TYR A 756 22.00 16.79 9.14
C TYR A 756 21.48 15.60 8.33
N ARG A 757 21.21 14.50 9.03
CA ARG A 757 20.44 13.39 8.50
C ARG A 757 18.95 13.61 8.77
N TYR A 758 18.10 13.36 7.78
CA TYR A 758 16.67 13.20 7.99
C TYR A 758 16.38 11.89 8.72
N VAL A 759 15.58 11.95 9.79
CA VAL A 759 15.20 10.80 10.64
C VAL A 759 13.72 10.43 10.50
N GLY A 760 12.87 11.40 10.15
CA GLY A 760 11.47 11.18 9.82
C GLY A 760 10.54 12.35 10.15
N ASP A 761 9.24 12.10 10.05
CA ASP A 761 8.20 13.04 10.49
C ASP A 761 7.99 13.04 12.01
N ALA A 762 7.39 14.12 12.49
CA ALA A 762 6.96 14.26 13.88
C ALA A 762 5.60 14.97 13.97
N TYR A 763 4.68 14.37 14.71
CA TYR A 763 3.63 15.11 15.39
C TYR A 763 4.24 15.77 16.62
N LEU A 764 4.11 17.09 16.73
CA LEU A 764 4.45 17.85 17.93
C LEU A 764 3.20 18.60 18.39
N HIS A 765 2.77 18.38 19.63
CA HIS A 765 1.53 18.97 20.12
C HIS A 765 1.59 20.51 20.09
N GLY A 766 0.57 21.12 19.49
CA GLY A 766 0.47 22.57 19.30
C GLY A 766 1.27 23.18 18.13
N TYR A 767 2.01 22.40 17.35
CA TYR A 767 2.82 22.90 16.21
C TYR A 767 2.42 22.33 14.83
N MET A 768 1.30 21.62 14.74
CA MET A 768 0.82 21.01 13.48
C MET A 768 0.07 21.97 12.53
N TYR A 769 -0.21 23.20 12.98
CA TYR A 769 -1.01 24.19 12.28
C TYR A 769 -0.48 25.59 12.58
N GLY A 770 0.24 26.21 11.64
CA GLY A 770 0.66 27.63 11.67
C GLY A 770 1.74 28.02 12.69
N LYS A 771 1.64 27.57 13.96
CA LYS A 771 2.30 28.17 15.13
C LYS A 771 3.80 28.49 15.00
N ALA A 772 4.58 27.65 14.31
CA ALA A 772 6.00 27.93 14.11
C ALA A 772 6.26 29.19 13.27
N ILE A 773 5.37 29.47 12.31
CA ILE A 773 5.37 30.64 11.44
C ILE A 773 4.77 31.85 12.17
N ASP A 774 3.69 31.66 12.94
CA ASP A 774 3.13 32.73 13.78
C ASP A 774 4.21 33.29 14.74
N GLN A 775 5.01 32.41 15.35
CA GLN A 775 6.15 32.79 16.19
C GLN A 775 7.33 33.40 15.42
N LEU A 776 7.51 33.07 14.14
CA LEU A 776 8.53 33.67 13.29
C LEU A 776 8.16 35.11 12.91
N ASP A 777 6.92 35.32 12.44
CA ASP A 777 6.42 36.63 12.02
C ASP A 777 6.22 37.59 13.22
N ALA A 778 5.97 37.04 14.43
CA ALA A 778 6.01 37.78 15.68
C ALA A 778 7.44 38.06 16.22
N ASN A 779 8.49 37.57 15.56
CA ASN A 779 9.89 37.61 16.00
C ASN A 779 10.19 36.91 17.35
N GLU A 780 9.32 36.00 17.81
CA GLU A 780 9.59 35.12 18.96
C GLU A 780 10.60 34.00 18.62
N ARG A 781 10.79 33.70 17.33
CA ARG A 781 11.75 32.73 16.79
C ARG A 781 12.39 33.26 15.50
N SER A 782 13.56 32.73 15.17
CA SER A 782 14.24 32.96 13.89
C SER A 782 14.13 31.76 12.94
N ALA A 783 14.36 32.02 11.65
CA ALA A 783 14.57 30.96 10.66
C ALA A 783 16.05 30.56 10.63
N GLU A 784 16.31 29.26 10.54
CA GLU A 784 17.63 28.65 10.38
C GLU A 784 17.74 27.94 9.02
N SER A 785 18.98 27.69 8.58
CA SER A 785 19.28 26.87 7.40
C SER A 785 19.84 25.51 7.83
N PHE A 786 19.35 24.43 7.23
CA PHE A 786 19.75 23.05 7.52
C PHE A 786 20.26 22.39 6.25
N LEU A 787 21.50 21.89 6.27
CA LEU A 787 22.10 21.16 5.14
C LEU A 787 21.86 19.66 5.32
N LEU A 788 20.97 19.09 4.52
CA LEU A 788 20.61 17.67 4.56
C LEU A 788 21.48 16.86 3.59
N HIS A 789 21.77 15.60 3.94
CA HIS A 789 22.57 14.66 3.14
C HIS A 789 21.98 13.23 3.12
#